data_AF-A0A833ZE64-F1
#
_entry.id   AF-A0A833ZE64-F1
#
_cell.length_a   1.000
_cell.length_b   1.000
_cell.length_c   1.000
_cell.angle_alpha   90.00
_cell.angle_beta   90.00
_cell.angle_gamma   90.00
#
_symmetry.space_group_name_H-M   'P 1'
#
loop_
_entity.id
_entity.type
_entity.pdbx_description
1 polymer ?
#
loop_
_entity_poly.entity_id
_entity_poly.type
_entity_poly.pdbx_seq_one_letter_code
_entity_poly.pdbx_strand_id
1 'polypeptide(L)'
;MVFNEGEAQRLIEILSEKAGVIQDTWHKATQKGDPVAILKRQLEEKEKLLATEQEDAAVAKSKLRELNKELAAEKAKAAAGEAKVKKQLVAREQEITAVQARMQASYREHMKEVQQLQGKIRTLQEQLENGPNTQLARLQQENSILRDALNQATSQVESKQNAELAKLRQELSKVSKELVEKSEASRQEEQQRKALEAKAATFEKQVLQLQMSHKESEEALQKRLDEVSRELCRSQTSHASLRADAEKAQEQQLQLAELHSKLQSSEAEVKSKCEELSGLHGQLKESRAENSQLTERIRSIEALLEAGQAREVQGSQASQGEADQQQARFKELESQLWCLEKEATELREAVEQQKVKNNDLREKNWKAMEALASAERAFEEKLRSLTQAKEVSEKQLSLMEAQTKEALLAMFPALSSSTHQNYTEWLRELREKGPELLKQPAVNTEPLLDLASKLRESEEIQSTLQAECDQYRTILAETEGMLRNLQKSVEQEEQVWKAKVSTTEEELQKSQAMVKHLEEIVEKLKGELESSDQVKEHTSHLEAELEKHMAAASAECQSYAKEVAGLRQLLLESQSQLDAAKSEAQKQSNELALVRQQLSEMKSHVEDGDVAGSPASPPDPPQAEQDPVELKMQLEHTEAILEDEQMQRQKLMAEFEEAQNEACRLQEELEKLRTSPLESAEANTVTQLKERLEKEKKLTSDLGRAATKLQELLKMTQEQLAKEKDTVKLLQEQLDKIEDGSSSKEGTSV
;
A
#
# COMPACT_ATOMS: atom_id res chain seq x y z
N MET A 1 188.60 -91.04 -19.76
CA MET A 1 189.97 -90.57 -20.07
C MET A 1 190.28 -89.42 -19.14
N VAL A 2 191.50 -89.30 -18.65
CA VAL A 2 191.95 -88.15 -17.87
C VAL A 2 192.49 -87.13 -18.86
N PHE A 3 191.93 -85.93 -18.91
CA PHE A 3 192.57 -84.81 -19.58
C PHE A 3 193.72 -84.33 -18.69
N ASN A 4 194.87 -84.09 -19.29
CA ASN A 4 196.02 -83.52 -18.61
C ASN A 4 195.75 -82.04 -18.26
N GLU A 5 196.40 -81.51 -17.22
CA GLU A 5 196.21 -80.12 -16.78
C GLU A 5 196.55 -79.12 -17.91
N GLY A 6 197.59 -79.41 -18.71
CA GLY A 6 197.92 -78.68 -19.93
C GLY A 6 196.89 -78.77 -21.06
N GLU A 7 196.04 -79.81 -21.09
CA GLU A 7 194.95 -79.93 -22.06
C GLU A 7 193.70 -79.18 -21.59
N ALA A 8 193.46 -79.13 -20.27
CA ALA A 8 192.50 -78.20 -19.68
C ALA A 8 192.96 -76.74 -19.91
N GLN A 9 194.26 -76.45 -19.78
CA GLN A 9 194.84 -75.15 -20.14
C GLN A 9 194.59 -74.81 -21.62
N ARG A 10 194.78 -75.75 -22.56
CA ARG A 10 194.47 -75.55 -23.98
C ARG A 10 192.99 -75.41 -24.28
N LEU A 11 192.11 -76.08 -23.53
CA LEU A 11 190.68 -75.84 -23.62
C LEU A 11 190.30 -74.46 -23.07
N ILE A 12 191.00 -73.96 -22.05
CA ILE A 12 190.86 -72.57 -21.59
C ILE A 12 191.39 -71.60 -22.66
N GLU A 13 192.55 -71.85 -23.28
CA GLU A 13 193.07 -71.05 -24.41
C GLU A 13 192.04 -70.98 -25.54
N ILE A 14 191.55 -72.12 -26.04
CA ILE A 14 190.56 -72.19 -27.14
C ILE A 14 189.21 -71.56 -26.73
N LEU A 15 188.77 -71.72 -25.48
CA LEU A 15 187.58 -71.05 -24.97
C LEU A 15 187.80 -69.54 -24.77
N SER A 16 189.04 -69.06 -24.60
CA SER A 16 189.38 -67.64 -24.56
C SER A 16 189.58 -67.02 -25.95
N GLU A 17 190.10 -67.77 -26.94
CA GLU A 17 190.07 -67.36 -28.36
C GLU A 17 188.64 -67.32 -28.91
N LYS A 18 187.75 -68.16 -28.37
CA LYS A 18 186.32 -68.19 -28.74
C LYS A 18 185.44 -67.30 -27.87
N ALA A 19 185.93 -66.83 -26.72
CA ALA A 19 185.33 -65.74 -25.95
C ALA A 19 185.77 -64.40 -26.57
N GLY A 20 185.03 -63.94 -27.58
CA GLY A 20 185.33 -62.72 -28.31
C GLY A 20 185.60 -61.53 -27.38
N VAL A 21 186.84 -61.03 -27.41
CA VAL A 21 187.33 -59.96 -26.54
C VAL A 21 186.54 -58.67 -26.75
N ILE A 22 185.74 -58.30 -25.75
CA ILE A 22 185.22 -56.93 -25.56
C ILE A 22 185.50 -56.48 -24.12
N GLN A 23 186.77 -56.61 -23.73
CA GLN A 23 187.38 -55.88 -22.63
C GLN A 23 188.70 -55.31 -23.17
N ASP A 24 188.99 -54.05 -22.85
CA ASP A 24 190.17 -53.29 -23.30
C ASP A 24 190.33 -53.03 -24.82
N THR A 25 189.23 -52.82 -25.54
CA THR A 25 189.26 -52.09 -26.83
C THR A 25 189.01 -50.58 -26.66
N TRP A 26 190.09 -49.81 -26.79
CA TRP A 26 190.10 -48.41 -27.27
C TRP A 26 189.54 -47.30 -26.36
N HIS A 27 190.10 -47.18 -25.15
CA HIS A 27 190.26 -45.87 -24.51
C HIS A 27 191.19 -44.95 -25.34
N LYS A 28 190.65 -44.15 -26.29
CA LYS A 28 191.29 -42.92 -26.84
C LYS A 28 190.38 -42.12 -27.80
N ALA A 29 189.24 -41.62 -27.30
CA ALA A 29 188.46 -40.58 -28.00
C ALA A 29 187.86 -39.59 -26.99
N THR A 30 188.39 -38.37 -26.96
CA THR A 30 187.86 -37.28 -26.12
C THR A 30 186.57 -36.70 -26.70
N GLN A 31 185.62 -36.41 -25.80
CA GLN A 31 184.32 -35.74 -26.02
C GLN A 31 183.19 -36.58 -26.65
N LYS A 32 182.03 -36.55 -25.97
CA LYS A 32 180.66 -36.97 -26.39
C LYS A 32 180.28 -38.47 -26.42
N GLY A 33 180.16 -39.05 -25.21
CA GLY A 33 178.92 -39.74 -24.79
C GLY A 33 178.70 -41.22 -25.18
N ASP A 34 178.68 -42.09 -24.16
CA ASP A 34 178.35 -43.52 -24.26
C ASP A 34 176.86 -43.78 -24.63
N PRO A 35 176.56 -44.66 -25.61
CA PRO A 35 175.19 -45.02 -26.00
C PRO A 35 174.36 -45.67 -24.90
N VAL A 36 174.95 -46.41 -23.95
CA VAL A 36 174.20 -47.06 -22.86
C VAL A 36 173.61 -46.01 -21.90
N ALA A 37 174.37 -44.95 -21.61
CA ALA A 37 173.88 -43.81 -20.84
C ALA A 37 172.78 -42.99 -21.58
N ILE A 38 172.76 -42.99 -22.91
CA ILE A 38 171.69 -42.38 -23.71
C ILE A 38 170.41 -43.21 -23.60
N LEU A 39 170.50 -44.54 -23.77
CA LEU A 39 169.36 -45.44 -23.65
C LEU A 39 168.74 -45.43 -22.25
N LYS A 40 169.54 -45.33 -21.18
CA LYS A 40 169.03 -45.17 -19.80
C LYS A 40 168.24 -43.86 -19.63
N ARG A 41 168.78 -42.72 -20.07
CA ARG A 41 168.05 -41.44 -19.99
C ARG A 41 166.75 -41.49 -20.81
N GLN A 42 166.76 -42.11 -21.99
CA GLN A 42 165.56 -42.30 -22.80
C GLN A 42 164.52 -43.19 -22.11
N LEU A 43 164.94 -44.20 -21.36
CA LEU A 43 164.04 -45.01 -20.52
C LEU A 43 163.44 -44.17 -19.38
N GLU A 44 164.28 -43.45 -18.62
CA GLU A 44 163.84 -42.56 -17.53
C GLU A 44 162.86 -41.47 -18.03
N GLU A 45 163.13 -40.88 -19.21
CA GLU A 45 162.21 -39.94 -19.88
C GLU A 45 160.89 -40.61 -20.30
N LYS A 46 160.93 -41.86 -20.79
CA LYS A 46 159.71 -42.61 -21.16
C LYS A 46 158.91 -43.08 -19.96
N GLU A 47 159.55 -43.48 -18.86
CA GLU A 47 158.90 -43.82 -17.60
C GLU A 47 158.26 -42.58 -16.96
N LYS A 48 158.93 -41.43 -17.01
CA LYS A 48 158.35 -40.15 -16.56
C LYS A 48 157.15 -39.74 -17.40
N LEU A 49 157.22 -39.86 -18.73
CA LEU A 49 156.08 -39.59 -19.62
C LEU A 49 154.92 -40.56 -19.38
N LEU A 50 155.21 -41.85 -19.14
CA LEU A 50 154.19 -42.84 -18.79
C LEU A 50 153.53 -42.52 -17.43
N ALA A 51 154.29 -42.00 -16.46
CA ALA A 51 153.75 -41.57 -15.17
C ALA A 51 152.83 -40.35 -15.32
N THR A 52 153.21 -39.34 -16.11
CA THR A 52 152.33 -38.19 -16.37
C THR A 52 151.08 -38.58 -17.14
N GLU A 53 151.17 -39.45 -18.16
CA GLU A 53 150.00 -39.97 -18.88
C GLU A 53 149.09 -40.81 -17.98
N GLN A 54 149.62 -41.54 -16.99
CA GLN A 54 148.82 -42.24 -15.98
C GLN A 54 148.12 -41.28 -15.01
N GLU A 55 148.77 -40.19 -14.62
CA GLU A 55 148.19 -39.13 -13.78
C GLU A 55 147.10 -38.36 -14.54
N ASP A 56 147.35 -37.94 -15.78
CA ASP A 56 146.37 -37.29 -16.65
C ASP A 56 145.17 -38.21 -16.95
N ALA A 57 145.41 -39.51 -17.18
CA ALA A 57 144.34 -40.49 -17.32
C ALA A 57 143.54 -40.68 -16.02
N ALA A 58 144.17 -40.59 -14.85
CA ALA A 58 143.48 -40.63 -13.55
C ALA A 58 142.65 -39.37 -13.31
N VAL A 59 143.18 -38.19 -13.65
CA VAL A 59 142.47 -36.89 -13.59
C VAL A 59 141.28 -36.88 -14.54
N ALA A 60 141.46 -37.32 -15.80
CA ALA A 60 140.38 -37.47 -16.77
C ALA A 60 139.30 -38.46 -16.28
N LYS A 61 139.71 -39.56 -15.65
CA LYS A 61 138.80 -40.54 -15.03
C LYS A 61 138.08 -40.02 -13.79
N SER A 62 138.62 -39.04 -13.06
CA SER A 62 137.89 -38.33 -12.00
C SER A 62 136.87 -37.37 -12.58
N LYS A 63 137.29 -36.49 -13.50
CA LYS A 63 136.40 -35.55 -14.21
C LYS A 63 135.24 -36.26 -14.89
N LEU A 64 135.47 -37.43 -15.51
CA LEU A 64 134.41 -38.25 -16.09
C LEU A 64 133.44 -38.82 -15.04
N ARG A 65 133.86 -39.14 -13.81
CA ARG A 65 132.95 -39.55 -12.73
C ARG A 65 132.14 -38.37 -12.19
N GLU A 66 132.78 -37.21 -12.04
CA GLU A 66 132.14 -35.96 -11.61
C GLU A 66 131.06 -35.54 -12.61
N LEU A 67 131.38 -35.45 -13.90
CA LEU A 67 130.43 -35.15 -14.98
C LEU A 67 129.29 -36.19 -15.07
N ASN A 68 129.56 -37.48 -14.83
CA ASN A 68 128.50 -38.50 -14.77
C ASN A 68 127.59 -38.33 -13.55
N LYS A 69 128.13 -37.89 -12.40
CA LYS A 69 127.36 -37.60 -11.18
C LYS A 69 126.51 -36.35 -11.35
N GLU A 70 127.04 -35.29 -11.98
CA GLU A 70 126.30 -34.08 -12.33
C GLU A 70 125.20 -34.37 -13.35
N LEU A 71 125.49 -35.13 -14.40
CA LEU A 71 124.50 -35.58 -15.38
C LEU A 71 123.40 -36.43 -14.74
N ALA A 72 123.73 -37.27 -13.76
CA ALA A 72 122.73 -38.03 -13.01
C ALA A 72 121.87 -37.13 -12.09
N ALA A 73 122.49 -36.15 -11.42
CA ALA A 73 121.79 -35.18 -10.57
C ALA A 73 120.84 -34.29 -11.38
N GLU A 74 121.28 -33.76 -12.52
CA GLU A 74 120.45 -32.91 -13.36
C GLU A 74 119.35 -33.71 -14.08
N LYS A 75 119.60 -34.98 -14.45
CA LYS A 75 118.53 -35.90 -14.91
C LYS A 75 117.48 -36.14 -13.81
N ALA A 76 117.89 -36.33 -12.55
CA ALA A 76 116.96 -36.49 -11.44
C ALA A 76 116.16 -35.21 -11.16
N LYS A 77 116.82 -34.04 -11.24
CA LYS A 77 116.19 -32.72 -11.10
C LYS A 77 115.21 -32.42 -12.23
N ALA A 78 115.55 -32.75 -13.48
CA ALA A 78 114.66 -32.66 -14.63
C ALA A 78 113.44 -33.58 -14.48
N ALA A 79 113.64 -34.85 -14.11
CA ALA A 79 112.54 -35.79 -13.88
C ALA A 79 111.62 -35.37 -12.71
N ALA A 80 112.18 -34.79 -11.64
CA ALA A 80 111.39 -34.22 -10.55
C ALA A 80 110.59 -32.97 -10.98
N GLY A 81 111.18 -32.12 -11.83
CA GLY A 81 110.49 -30.99 -12.46
C GLY A 81 109.33 -31.45 -13.36
N GLU A 82 109.59 -32.41 -14.24
CA GLU A 82 108.60 -33.02 -15.12
C GLU A 82 107.44 -33.66 -14.33
N ALA A 83 107.75 -34.41 -13.27
CA ALA A 83 106.75 -35.00 -12.38
C ALA A 83 105.90 -33.93 -11.66
N LYS A 84 106.51 -32.82 -11.23
CA LYS A 84 105.79 -31.68 -10.64
C LYS A 84 104.86 -31.02 -11.66
N VAL A 85 105.33 -30.77 -12.88
CA VAL A 85 104.51 -30.19 -13.97
C VAL A 85 103.36 -31.12 -14.35
N LYS A 86 103.61 -32.43 -14.50
CA LYS A 86 102.54 -33.42 -14.75
C LYS A 86 101.50 -33.44 -13.63
N LYS A 87 101.91 -33.38 -12.36
CA LYS A 87 100.97 -33.30 -11.22
C LYS A 87 100.16 -31.99 -11.24
N GLN A 88 100.75 -30.87 -11.63
CA GLN A 88 100.04 -29.60 -11.79
C GLN A 88 99.07 -29.64 -12.98
N LEU A 89 99.46 -30.23 -14.12
CA LEU A 89 98.60 -30.40 -15.29
C LEU A 89 97.35 -31.22 -14.94
N VAL A 90 97.52 -32.40 -14.33
CA VAL A 90 96.39 -33.26 -13.90
C VAL A 90 95.48 -32.53 -12.89
N ALA A 91 96.04 -31.72 -11.98
CA ALA A 91 95.23 -30.90 -11.07
C ALA A 91 94.41 -29.84 -11.82
N ARG A 92 94.99 -29.17 -12.83
CA ARG A 92 94.24 -28.21 -13.67
C ARG A 92 93.19 -28.88 -14.55
N GLU A 93 93.47 -30.07 -15.09
CA GLU A 93 92.49 -30.88 -15.83
C GLU A 93 91.29 -31.27 -14.94
N GLN A 94 91.55 -31.63 -13.68
CA GLN A 94 90.51 -31.89 -12.68
C GLN A 94 89.73 -30.62 -12.31
N GLU A 95 90.39 -29.48 -12.12
CA GLU A 95 89.74 -28.18 -11.89
C GLU A 95 88.82 -27.79 -13.06
N ILE A 96 89.31 -27.90 -14.30
CA ILE A 96 88.53 -27.62 -15.53
C ILE A 96 87.33 -28.56 -15.61
N THR A 97 87.50 -29.85 -15.35
CA THR A 97 86.41 -30.83 -15.35
C THR A 97 85.36 -30.50 -14.27
N ALA A 98 85.79 -30.08 -13.08
CA ALA A 98 84.90 -29.68 -11.98
C ALA A 98 84.20 -28.33 -12.22
N VAL A 99 84.79 -27.41 -12.99
CA VAL A 99 84.13 -26.19 -13.47
C VAL A 99 83.10 -26.53 -14.54
N GLN A 100 83.45 -27.34 -15.54
CA GLN A 100 82.52 -27.79 -16.59
C GLN A 100 81.32 -28.56 -16.00
N ALA A 101 81.55 -29.42 -15.02
CA ALA A 101 80.48 -30.16 -14.33
C ALA A 101 79.51 -29.22 -13.58
N ARG A 102 80.03 -28.22 -12.83
CA ARG A 102 79.20 -27.21 -12.14
C ARG A 102 78.43 -26.33 -13.12
N MET A 103 79.08 -25.91 -14.21
CA MET A 103 78.44 -25.14 -15.28
C MET A 103 77.29 -25.93 -15.95
N GLN A 104 77.49 -27.22 -16.26
CA GLN A 104 76.43 -28.08 -16.77
C GLN A 104 75.31 -28.33 -15.75
N ALA A 105 75.59 -28.35 -14.44
CA ALA A 105 74.58 -28.47 -13.40
C ALA A 105 73.68 -27.23 -13.35
N SER A 106 74.29 -26.03 -13.24
CA SER A 106 73.57 -24.75 -13.25
C SER A 106 72.74 -24.56 -14.53
N TYR A 107 73.27 -24.89 -15.72
CA TYR A 107 72.46 -24.85 -16.94
C TYR A 107 71.27 -25.82 -16.92
N ARG A 108 71.40 -27.02 -16.33
CA ARG A 108 70.27 -27.97 -16.17
C ARG A 108 69.26 -27.50 -15.11
N GLU A 109 69.67 -26.68 -14.15
CA GLU A 109 68.79 -26.10 -13.13
C GLU A 109 68.02 -24.92 -13.71
N HIS A 110 68.69 -23.95 -14.34
CA HIS A 110 68.05 -22.84 -15.03
C HIS A 110 67.11 -23.31 -16.16
N MET A 111 67.45 -24.38 -16.90
CA MET A 111 66.52 -24.95 -17.89
C MET A 111 65.24 -25.53 -17.26
N LYS A 112 65.30 -26.08 -16.03
CA LYS A 112 64.10 -26.51 -15.29
C LYS A 112 63.31 -25.32 -14.77
N GLU A 113 63.98 -24.29 -14.25
CA GLU A 113 63.34 -23.05 -13.77
C GLU A 113 62.59 -22.36 -14.91
N VAL A 114 63.23 -22.18 -16.08
CA VAL A 114 62.61 -21.64 -17.28
C VAL A 114 61.41 -22.48 -17.73
N GLN A 115 61.51 -23.82 -17.72
CA GLN A 115 60.38 -24.70 -18.03
C GLN A 115 59.22 -24.57 -17.02
N GLN A 116 59.51 -24.45 -15.73
CA GLN A 116 58.50 -24.24 -14.69
C GLN A 116 57.84 -22.86 -14.81
N LEU A 117 58.60 -21.81 -15.11
CA LEU A 117 58.07 -20.46 -15.35
C LEU A 117 57.22 -20.41 -16.62
N GLN A 118 57.66 -21.03 -17.72
CA GLN A 118 56.85 -21.19 -18.93
C GLN A 118 55.55 -21.97 -18.66
N GLY A 119 55.60 -23.02 -17.84
CA GLY A 119 54.42 -23.76 -17.40
C GLY A 119 53.44 -22.87 -16.62
N LYS A 120 53.94 -22.12 -15.62
CA LYS A 120 53.14 -21.15 -14.85
C LYS A 120 52.51 -20.08 -15.73
N ILE A 121 53.27 -19.52 -16.67
CA ILE A 121 52.81 -18.51 -17.63
C ILE A 121 51.65 -19.07 -18.46
N ARG A 122 51.76 -20.29 -19.01
CA ARG A 122 50.65 -20.93 -19.74
C ARG A 122 49.42 -21.15 -18.87
N THR A 123 49.57 -21.66 -17.65
CA THR A 123 48.41 -21.85 -16.75
C THR A 123 47.74 -20.53 -16.35
N LEU A 124 48.49 -19.44 -16.26
CA LEU A 124 47.93 -18.11 -16.01
C LEU A 124 47.25 -17.54 -17.27
N GLN A 125 47.82 -17.74 -18.45
CA GLN A 125 47.19 -17.39 -19.74
C GLN A 125 45.87 -18.16 -19.92
N GLU A 126 45.87 -19.47 -19.71
CA GLU A 126 44.67 -20.31 -19.77
C GLU A 126 43.60 -19.86 -18.76
N GLN A 127 43.98 -19.47 -17.54
CA GLN A 127 43.03 -18.91 -16.55
C GLN A 127 42.48 -17.54 -16.96
N LEU A 128 43.32 -16.68 -17.54
CA LEU A 128 42.97 -15.30 -17.93
C LEU A 128 42.16 -15.26 -19.23
N GLU A 129 42.29 -16.27 -20.11
CA GLU A 129 41.43 -16.47 -21.26
C GLU A 129 40.10 -17.17 -20.89
N ASN A 130 40.15 -18.28 -20.14
CA ASN A 130 38.95 -19.08 -19.88
C ASN A 130 38.07 -18.53 -18.74
N GLY A 131 38.65 -17.85 -17.75
CA GLY A 131 37.91 -17.29 -16.61
C GLY A 131 36.88 -16.23 -17.04
N PRO A 132 37.32 -15.12 -17.67
CA PRO A 132 36.41 -14.08 -18.16
C PRO A 132 35.42 -14.59 -19.20
N ASN A 133 35.82 -15.48 -20.11
CA ASN A 133 34.90 -16.08 -21.09
C ASN A 133 33.83 -16.97 -20.41
N THR A 134 34.20 -17.75 -19.39
CA THR A 134 33.24 -18.56 -18.62
C THR A 134 32.26 -17.67 -17.83
N GLN A 135 32.75 -16.58 -17.23
CA GLN A 135 31.90 -15.63 -16.50
C GLN A 135 30.99 -14.86 -17.45
N LEU A 136 31.49 -14.43 -18.62
CA LEU A 136 30.70 -13.76 -19.65
C LEU A 136 29.61 -14.69 -20.21
N ALA A 137 29.91 -15.97 -20.46
CA ALA A 137 28.92 -16.94 -20.92
C ALA A 137 27.81 -17.17 -19.88
N ARG A 138 28.14 -17.25 -18.58
CA ARG A 138 27.14 -17.30 -17.49
C ARG A 138 26.28 -16.04 -17.45
N LEU A 139 26.89 -14.86 -17.45
CA LEU A 139 26.17 -13.58 -17.45
C LEU A 139 25.27 -13.41 -18.68
N GLN A 140 25.67 -13.93 -19.85
CA GLN A 140 24.85 -13.97 -21.06
C GLN A 140 23.65 -14.92 -20.91
N GLN A 141 23.85 -16.11 -20.34
CA GLN A 141 22.78 -17.08 -20.06
C GLN A 141 21.79 -16.57 -19.00
N GLU A 142 22.29 -15.94 -17.93
CA GLU A 142 21.48 -15.27 -16.92
C GLU A 142 20.68 -14.11 -17.56
N ASN A 143 21.29 -13.33 -18.45
CA ASN A 143 20.60 -12.29 -19.21
C ASN A 143 19.51 -12.85 -20.16
N SER A 144 19.70 -14.00 -20.80
CA SER A 144 18.64 -14.61 -21.61
C SER A 144 17.50 -15.12 -20.72
N ILE A 145 17.80 -15.81 -19.63
CA ILE A 145 16.79 -16.30 -18.67
C ILE A 145 15.98 -15.14 -18.08
N LEU A 146 16.63 -14.04 -17.70
CA LEU A 146 15.95 -12.85 -17.18
C LEU A 146 15.07 -12.16 -18.23
N ARG A 147 15.49 -12.11 -19.50
CA ARG A 147 14.65 -11.59 -20.61
C ARG A 147 13.45 -12.49 -20.86
N ASP A 148 13.64 -13.81 -20.89
CA ASP A 148 12.56 -14.76 -21.15
C ASP A 148 11.55 -14.76 -19.99
N ALA A 149 12.02 -14.68 -18.75
CA ALA A 149 11.18 -14.50 -17.56
C ALA A 149 10.43 -13.16 -17.59
N LEU A 150 11.08 -12.06 -17.97
CA LEU A 150 10.44 -10.74 -18.13
C LEU A 150 9.38 -10.76 -19.23
N ASN A 151 9.66 -11.40 -20.37
CA ASN A 151 8.72 -11.56 -21.48
C ASN A 151 7.51 -12.42 -21.09
N GLN A 152 7.72 -13.52 -20.35
CA GLN A 152 6.64 -14.34 -19.81
C GLN A 152 5.82 -13.58 -18.76
N ALA A 153 6.44 -12.84 -17.85
CA ALA A 153 5.74 -12.02 -16.87
C ALA A 153 4.90 -10.92 -17.54
N THR A 154 5.49 -10.21 -18.51
CA THR A 154 4.82 -9.14 -19.27
C THR A 154 3.61 -9.68 -20.03
N SER A 155 3.79 -10.73 -20.86
CA SER A 155 2.68 -11.33 -21.61
C SER A 155 1.63 -11.99 -20.71
N GLN A 156 2.00 -12.52 -19.54
CA GLN A 156 1.03 -13.01 -18.56
C GLN A 156 0.22 -11.86 -17.94
N VAL A 157 0.85 -10.73 -17.60
CA VAL A 157 0.14 -9.53 -17.10
C VAL A 157 -0.77 -8.95 -18.18
N GLU A 158 -0.29 -8.80 -19.42
CA GLU A 158 -1.10 -8.33 -20.55
C GLU A 158 -2.30 -9.26 -20.81
N SER A 159 -2.14 -10.58 -20.75
CA SER A 159 -3.25 -11.52 -20.94
C SER A 159 -4.30 -11.43 -19.80
N LYS A 160 -3.87 -11.25 -18.55
CA LYS A 160 -4.75 -11.01 -17.39
C LYS A 160 -5.53 -9.70 -17.54
N GLN A 161 -4.83 -8.60 -17.83
CA GLN A 161 -5.44 -7.29 -18.05
C GLN A 161 -6.42 -7.30 -19.21
N ASN A 162 -6.11 -7.96 -20.32
CA ASN A 162 -7.04 -8.11 -21.44
C ASN A 162 -8.27 -8.95 -21.08
N ALA A 163 -8.12 -10.01 -20.28
CA ALA A 163 -9.25 -10.81 -19.78
C ALA A 163 -10.13 -10.04 -18.79
N GLU A 164 -9.54 -9.21 -17.92
CA GLU A 164 -10.26 -8.33 -16.99
C GLU A 164 -10.98 -7.21 -17.74
N LEU A 165 -10.35 -6.56 -18.72
CA LEU A 165 -10.99 -5.60 -19.61
C LEU A 165 -12.13 -6.22 -20.42
N ALA A 166 -12.01 -7.49 -20.83
CA ALA A 166 -13.09 -8.22 -21.49
C ALA A 166 -14.27 -8.50 -20.53
N LYS A 167 -14.01 -8.91 -19.29
CA LYS A 167 -15.05 -9.06 -18.25
C LYS A 167 -15.75 -7.74 -17.94
N LEU A 168 -15.00 -6.66 -17.70
CA LEU A 168 -15.58 -5.34 -17.42
C LEU A 168 -16.43 -4.82 -18.59
N ARG A 169 -16.02 -5.06 -19.84
CA ARG A 169 -16.86 -4.77 -21.03
C ARG A 169 -18.13 -5.63 -21.08
N GLN A 170 -18.04 -6.91 -20.71
CA GLN A 170 -19.20 -7.80 -20.61
C GLN A 170 -20.16 -7.35 -19.49
N GLU A 171 -19.65 -6.99 -18.33
CA GLU A 171 -20.43 -6.49 -17.19
C GLU A 171 -21.09 -5.14 -17.50
N LEU A 172 -20.36 -4.19 -18.10
CA LEU A 172 -20.94 -2.93 -18.58
C LEU A 172 -22.05 -3.14 -19.62
N SER A 173 -21.89 -4.07 -20.55
CA SER A 173 -22.95 -4.39 -21.54
C SER A 173 -24.15 -5.10 -20.91
N LYS A 174 -23.93 -5.97 -19.91
CA LYS A 174 -24.99 -6.59 -19.11
C LYS A 174 -25.78 -5.53 -18.32
N VAL A 175 -25.10 -4.68 -17.55
CA VAL A 175 -25.73 -3.60 -16.76
C VAL A 175 -26.46 -2.61 -17.67
N SER A 176 -25.89 -2.28 -18.84
CA SER A 176 -26.57 -1.44 -19.84
C SER A 176 -27.86 -2.08 -20.35
N LYS A 177 -27.88 -3.39 -20.58
CA LYS A 177 -29.07 -4.14 -20.99
C LYS A 177 -30.11 -4.22 -19.87
N GLU A 178 -29.70 -4.51 -18.64
CA GLU A 178 -30.58 -4.53 -17.46
C GLU A 178 -31.17 -3.14 -17.16
N LEU A 179 -30.41 -2.07 -17.38
CA LEU A 179 -30.89 -0.68 -17.27
C LEU A 179 -31.94 -0.35 -18.35
N VAL A 180 -31.72 -0.77 -19.60
CA VAL A 180 -32.72 -0.61 -20.68
C VAL A 180 -33.99 -1.39 -20.34
N GLU A 181 -33.88 -2.67 -19.96
CA GLU A 181 -35.02 -3.52 -19.58
C GLU A 181 -35.80 -2.95 -18.39
N LYS A 182 -35.10 -2.44 -17.36
CA LYS A 182 -35.70 -1.70 -16.24
C LYS A 182 -36.43 -0.43 -16.69
N SER A 183 -35.84 0.34 -17.61
CA SER A 183 -36.45 1.57 -18.13
C SER A 183 -37.70 1.30 -18.98
N GLU A 184 -37.70 0.23 -19.77
CA GLU A 184 -38.86 -0.20 -20.55
C GLU A 184 -39.98 -0.74 -19.66
N ALA A 185 -39.65 -1.55 -18.64
CA ALA A 185 -40.61 -2.03 -17.65
C ALA A 185 -41.24 -0.87 -16.86
N SER A 186 -40.44 0.08 -16.38
CA SER A 186 -40.94 1.28 -15.69
C SER A 186 -41.84 2.13 -16.59
N ARG A 187 -41.49 2.30 -17.88
CA ARG A 187 -42.35 2.99 -18.84
C ARG A 187 -43.67 2.26 -19.10
N GLN A 188 -43.67 0.93 -19.11
CA GLN A 188 -44.89 0.13 -19.21
C GLN A 188 -45.76 0.27 -17.94
N GLU A 189 -45.14 0.26 -16.75
CA GLU A 189 -45.84 0.49 -15.48
C GLU A 189 -46.46 1.88 -15.42
N GLU A 190 -45.75 2.93 -15.85
CA GLU A 190 -46.29 4.30 -15.90
C GLU A 190 -47.46 4.42 -16.90
N GLN A 191 -47.40 3.71 -18.03
CA GLN A 191 -48.52 3.61 -18.98
C GLN A 191 -49.73 2.87 -18.39
N GLN A 192 -49.50 1.78 -17.65
CA GLN A 192 -50.57 1.06 -16.94
C GLN A 192 -51.19 1.92 -15.84
N ARG A 193 -50.37 2.63 -15.04
CA ARG A 193 -50.84 3.60 -14.05
C ARG A 193 -51.74 4.65 -14.71
N LYS A 194 -51.28 5.32 -15.77
CA LYS A 194 -52.07 6.34 -16.48
C LYS A 194 -53.40 5.78 -17.01
N ALA A 195 -53.41 4.53 -17.46
CA ALA A 195 -54.65 3.84 -17.89
C ALA A 195 -55.60 3.47 -16.73
N LEU A 196 -55.08 3.19 -15.53
CA LEU A 196 -55.88 2.98 -14.32
C LEU A 196 -56.39 4.30 -13.73
N GLU A 197 -55.55 5.34 -13.72
CA GLU A 197 -55.86 6.71 -13.27
C GLU A 197 -56.97 7.33 -14.13
N ALA A 198 -56.92 7.14 -15.46
CA ALA A 198 -58.01 7.51 -16.36
C ALA A 198 -59.31 6.73 -16.09
N LYS A 199 -59.24 5.44 -15.74
CA LYS A 199 -60.43 4.65 -15.35
C LYS A 199 -61.02 5.14 -14.02
N ALA A 200 -60.18 5.42 -13.02
CA ALA A 200 -60.60 5.98 -11.75
C ALA A 200 -61.39 7.29 -11.94
N ALA A 201 -60.86 8.23 -12.72
CA ALA A 201 -61.56 9.48 -13.07
C ALA A 201 -62.90 9.23 -13.80
N THR A 202 -63.03 8.19 -14.63
CA THR A 202 -64.33 7.83 -15.21
C THR A 202 -65.32 7.24 -14.21
N PHE A 203 -64.85 6.50 -13.19
CA PHE A 203 -65.71 6.01 -12.11
C PHE A 203 -66.11 7.11 -11.13
N GLU A 204 -65.21 8.02 -10.77
CA GLU A 204 -65.54 9.21 -9.97
C GLU A 204 -66.64 10.04 -10.64
N LYS A 205 -66.54 10.25 -11.97
CA LYS A 205 -67.59 10.93 -12.74
C LYS A 205 -68.93 10.17 -12.72
N GLN A 206 -68.91 8.84 -12.77
CA GLN A 206 -70.13 8.02 -12.64
C GLN A 206 -70.72 8.12 -11.23
N VAL A 207 -69.91 8.10 -10.17
CA VAL A 207 -70.35 8.26 -8.77
C VAL A 207 -70.97 9.64 -8.57
N LEU A 208 -70.34 10.72 -9.06
CA LEU A 208 -70.91 12.07 -9.00
C LEU A 208 -72.24 12.17 -9.76
N GLN A 209 -72.34 11.55 -10.94
CA GLN A 209 -73.59 11.52 -11.71
C GLN A 209 -74.70 10.74 -10.98
N LEU A 210 -74.37 9.62 -10.33
CA LEU A 210 -75.30 8.84 -9.52
C LEU A 210 -75.74 9.62 -8.27
N GLN A 211 -74.81 10.30 -7.57
CA GLN A 211 -75.13 11.16 -6.42
C GLN A 211 -76.07 12.31 -6.81
N MET A 212 -75.84 12.96 -7.96
CA MET A 212 -76.76 13.97 -8.48
C MET A 212 -78.16 13.38 -8.75
N SER A 213 -78.25 12.24 -9.44
CA SER A 213 -79.55 11.60 -9.72
C SER A 213 -80.26 11.09 -8.46
N HIS A 214 -79.52 10.64 -7.44
CA HIS A 214 -80.07 10.29 -6.13
C HIS A 214 -80.69 11.53 -5.48
N LYS A 215 -79.93 12.63 -5.39
CA LYS A 215 -80.39 13.88 -4.80
C LYS A 215 -81.61 14.45 -5.54
N GLU A 216 -81.62 14.42 -6.86
CA GLU A 216 -82.79 14.81 -7.67
C GLU A 216 -84.02 13.95 -7.34
N SER A 217 -83.85 12.64 -7.17
CA SER A 217 -84.93 11.73 -6.78
C SER A 217 -85.41 11.94 -5.33
N GLU A 218 -84.49 12.25 -4.41
CA GLU A 218 -84.76 12.55 -3.01
C GLU A 218 -85.51 13.88 -2.85
N GLU A 219 -85.06 14.92 -3.55
CA GLU A 219 -85.79 16.19 -3.66
C GLU A 219 -87.18 16.02 -4.30
N ALA A 220 -87.33 15.12 -5.28
CA ALA A 220 -88.63 14.83 -5.88
C ALA A 220 -89.56 14.07 -4.92
N LEU A 221 -89.03 13.15 -4.11
CA LEU A 221 -89.78 12.46 -3.06
C LEU A 221 -90.20 13.44 -1.95
N GLN A 222 -89.32 14.34 -1.52
CA GLN A 222 -89.65 15.38 -0.54
C GLN A 222 -90.78 16.29 -1.07
N LYS A 223 -90.68 16.78 -2.32
CA LYS A 223 -91.73 17.60 -2.95
C LYS A 223 -93.09 16.89 -3.01
N ARG A 224 -93.10 15.54 -3.16
CA ARG A 224 -94.33 14.74 -3.08
C ARG A 224 -94.84 14.57 -1.65
N LEU A 225 -93.96 14.38 -0.67
CA LEU A 225 -94.31 14.33 0.75
C LEU A 225 -94.93 15.67 1.21
N ASP A 226 -94.38 16.80 0.75
CA ASP A 226 -94.90 18.14 1.04
C ASP A 226 -96.28 18.39 0.41
N GLU A 227 -96.56 17.87 -0.80
CA GLU A 227 -97.92 17.91 -1.39
C GLU A 227 -98.89 17.05 -0.60
N VAL A 228 -98.55 15.79 -0.31
CA VAL A 228 -99.42 14.88 0.48
C VAL A 228 -99.70 15.46 1.88
N SER A 229 -98.71 16.11 2.51
CA SER A 229 -98.89 16.81 3.79
C SER A 229 -99.84 18.01 3.67
N ARG A 230 -99.76 18.78 2.58
CA ARG A 230 -100.69 19.89 2.31
C ARG A 230 -102.08 19.41 1.93
N GLU A 231 -102.23 18.32 1.18
CA GLU A 231 -103.50 17.67 0.90
C GLU A 231 -104.14 17.12 2.18
N LEU A 232 -103.36 16.51 3.07
CA LEU A 232 -103.81 16.06 4.39
C LEU A 232 -104.29 17.24 5.24
N CYS A 233 -103.55 18.37 5.29
CA CYS A 233 -103.98 19.57 6.02
C CYS A 233 -105.26 20.19 5.44
N ARG A 234 -105.40 20.23 4.10
CA ARG A 234 -106.64 20.68 3.42
C ARG A 234 -107.81 19.75 3.79
N SER A 235 -107.59 18.44 3.76
CA SER A 235 -108.58 17.42 4.12
C SER A 235 -109.01 17.52 5.58
N GLN A 236 -108.06 17.63 6.52
CA GLN A 236 -108.33 17.85 7.94
C GLN A 236 -109.12 19.14 8.20
N THR A 237 -108.75 20.24 7.53
CA THR A 237 -109.50 21.51 7.62
C THR A 237 -110.93 21.36 7.10
N SER A 238 -111.12 20.68 5.96
CA SER A 238 -112.44 20.39 5.40
C SER A 238 -113.29 19.51 6.32
N HIS A 239 -112.70 18.47 6.90
CA HIS A 239 -113.36 17.64 7.91
C HIS A 239 -113.70 18.40 9.19
N ALA A 240 -112.90 19.40 9.59
CA ALA A 240 -113.19 20.27 10.72
C ALA A 240 -114.36 21.22 10.43
N SER A 241 -114.42 21.84 9.24
CA SER A 241 -115.57 22.67 8.85
C SER A 241 -116.86 21.85 8.73
N LEU A 242 -116.81 20.67 8.09
CA LEU A 242 -117.96 19.76 7.99
C LEU A 242 -118.46 19.30 9.36
N ARG A 243 -117.57 19.12 10.34
CA ARG A 243 -117.96 18.81 11.73
C ARG A 243 -118.64 20.00 12.39
N ALA A 244 -118.07 21.20 12.29
CA ALA A 244 -118.66 22.42 12.87
C ALA A 244 -120.04 22.76 12.25
N ASP A 245 -120.25 22.45 10.97
CA ASP A 245 -121.56 22.63 10.33
C ASP A 245 -122.57 21.53 10.71
N ALA A 246 -122.11 20.30 10.96
CA ALA A 246 -122.95 19.24 11.54
C ALA A 246 -123.34 19.56 13.00
N GLU A 247 -122.43 20.10 13.80
CA GLU A 247 -122.69 20.57 15.18
C GLU A 247 -123.76 21.68 15.18
N LYS A 248 -123.63 22.71 14.32
CA LYS A 248 -124.68 23.74 14.14
C LYS A 248 -126.02 23.17 13.69
N ALA A 249 -126.02 22.19 12.78
CA ALA A 249 -127.26 21.53 12.34
C ALA A 249 -127.94 20.77 13.50
N GLN A 250 -127.15 20.15 14.38
CA GLN A 250 -127.64 19.50 15.60
C GLN A 250 -128.18 20.52 16.63
N GLU A 251 -127.52 21.68 16.81
CA GLU A 251 -128.04 22.78 17.63
C GLU A 251 -129.39 23.30 17.08
N GLN A 252 -129.49 23.51 15.77
CA GLN A 252 -130.74 23.92 15.12
C GLN A 252 -131.84 22.86 15.29
N GLN A 253 -131.50 21.57 15.21
CA GLN A 253 -132.45 20.48 15.46
C GLN A 253 -132.95 20.46 16.91
N LEU A 254 -132.08 20.75 17.88
CA LEU A 254 -132.46 20.90 19.30
C LEU A 254 -133.36 22.12 19.53
N GLN A 255 -133.04 23.26 18.92
CA GLN A 255 -133.88 24.47 18.96
C GLN A 255 -135.27 24.22 18.34
N LEU A 256 -135.34 23.51 17.21
CA LEU A 256 -136.60 23.11 16.58
C LEU A 256 -137.40 22.14 17.46
N ALA A 257 -136.75 21.21 18.16
CA ALA A 257 -137.41 20.33 19.12
C ALA A 257 -137.95 21.10 20.34
N GLU A 258 -137.21 22.09 20.86
CA GLU A 258 -137.66 22.96 21.94
C GLU A 258 -138.86 23.83 21.50
N LEU A 259 -138.80 24.41 20.29
CA LEU A 259 -139.92 25.16 19.70
C LEU A 259 -141.14 24.27 19.47
N HIS A 260 -140.95 23.01 19.07
CA HIS A 260 -142.07 22.06 18.93
C HIS A 260 -142.69 21.70 20.28
N SER A 261 -141.88 21.52 21.34
CA SER A 261 -142.37 21.33 22.71
C SER A 261 -143.17 22.54 23.22
N LYS A 262 -142.66 23.76 22.99
CA LYS A 262 -143.38 25.01 23.28
C LYS A 262 -144.70 25.09 22.51
N LEU A 263 -144.71 24.76 21.22
CA LEU A 263 -145.93 24.72 20.41
C LEU A 263 -146.96 23.73 20.98
N GLN A 264 -146.55 22.50 21.31
CA GLN A 264 -147.43 21.51 21.95
C GLN A 264 -148.02 22.03 23.27
N SER A 265 -147.23 22.73 24.10
CA SER A 265 -147.74 23.32 25.34
C SER A 265 -148.79 24.42 25.07
N SER A 266 -148.58 25.27 24.06
CA SER A 266 -149.55 26.29 23.67
C SER A 266 -150.82 25.70 23.04
N GLU A 267 -150.73 24.59 22.29
CA GLU A 267 -151.91 23.87 21.82
C GLU A 267 -152.73 23.27 22.96
N ALA A 268 -152.06 22.75 24.00
CA ALA A 268 -152.75 22.21 25.17
C ALA A 268 -153.46 23.32 25.96
N GLU A 269 -152.83 24.49 26.11
CA GLU A 269 -153.43 25.67 26.74
C GLU A 269 -154.63 26.19 25.93
N VAL A 270 -154.52 26.26 24.60
CA VAL A 270 -155.65 26.61 23.70
C VAL A 270 -156.79 25.59 23.79
N LYS A 271 -156.51 24.29 23.87
CA LYS A 271 -157.54 23.25 24.07
C LYS A 271 -158.28 23.46 25.40
N SER A 272 -157.56 23.70 26.49
CA SER A 272 -158.15 24.03 27.80
C SER A 272 -159.02 25.31 27.72
N LYS A 273 -158.59 26.35 27.01
CA LYS A 273 -159.40 27.57 26.79
C LYS A 273 -160.65 27.34 25.94
N CYS A 274 -160.60 26.43 24.96
CA CYS A 274 -161.80 26.00 24.23
C CYS A 274 -162.79 25.23 25.12
N GLU A 275 -162.31 24.43 26.08
CA GLU A 275 -163.14 23.73 27.06
C GLU A 275 -163.81 24.71 28.04
N GLU A 276 -163.07 25.71 28.55
CA GLU A 276 -163.63 26.83 29.33
C GLU A 276 -164.72 27.59 28.55
N LEU A 277 -164.45 27.96 27.29
CA LEU A 277 -165.42 28.64 26.43
C LEU A 277 -166.67 27.80 26.14
N SER A 278 -166.54 26.48 26.05
CA SER A 278 -167.67 25.56 25.93
C SER A 278 -168.57 25.59 27.17
N GLY A 279 -167.97 25.57 28.37
CA GLY A 279 -168.69 25.72 29.65
C GLY A 279 -169.43 27.05 29.77
N LEU A 280 -168.76 28.15 29.42
CA LEU A 280 -169.36 29.50 29.40
C LEU A 280 -170.49 29.62 28.37
N HIS A 281 -170.37 28.97 27.21
CA HIS A 281 -171.45 28.93 26.21
C HIS A 281 -172.69 28.15 26.69
N GLY A 282 -172.51 27.15 27.55
CA GLY A 282 -173.61 26.48 28.25
C GLY A 282 -174.40 27.45 29.15
N GLN A 283 -173.69 28.12 30.06
CA GLN A 283 -174.27 29.11 30.98
C GLN A 283 -174.97 30.27 30.24
N LEU A 284 -174.41 30.70 29.10
CA LEU A 284 -175.00 31.74 28.24
C LEU A 284 -176.36 31.33 27.63
N LYS A 285 -176.62 30.03 27.42
CA LYS A 285 -177.93 29.55 26.92
C LYS A 285 -179.01 29.54 28.00
N GLU A 286 -178.68 29.16 29.24
CA GLU A 286 -179.62 29.26 30.37
C GLU A 286 -180.00 30.71 30.66
N SER A 287 -179.00 31.60 30.79
CA SER A 287 -179.23 33.03 31.01
C SER A 287 -180.07 33.69 29.89
N ARG A 288 -180.02 33.16 28.66
CA ARG A 288 -180.81 33.67 27.53
C ARG A 288 -182.31 33.34 27.63
N ALA A 289 -182.69 32.30 28.37
CA ALA A 289 -184.11 32.02 28.65
C ALA A 289 -184.68 33.04 29.65
N GLU A 290 -183.98 33.26 30.77
CA GLU A 290 -184.41 34.18 31.83
C GLU A 290 -184.46 35.65 31.38
N ASN A 291 -183.53 36.07 30.52
CA ASN A 291 -183.52 37.40 29.91
C ASN A 291 -184.84 37.77 29.22
N SER A 292 -185.59 36.79 28.69
CA SER A 292 -186.87 37.04 28.01
C SER A 292 -187.95 37.58 28.95
N GLN A 293 -187.92 37.25 30.25
CA GLN A 293 -188.88 37.72 31.25
C GLN A 293 -188.43 38.98 31.99
N LEU A 294 -187.15 39.34 31.92
CA LEU A 294 -186.58 40.53 32.56
C LEU A 294 -186.49 41.75 31.63
N THR A 295 -186.49 41.54 30.30
CA THR A 295 -186.37 42.62 29.30
C THR A 295 -187.54 43.63 29.32
N GLU A 296 -188.74 43.25 29.77
CA GLU A 296 -189.83 44.22 30.00
C GLU A 296 -189.66 45.05 31.28
N ARG A 297 -188.84 44.59 32.24
CA ARG A 297 -188.68 45.22 33.56
C ARG A 297 -187.46 46.13 33.67
N ILE A 298 -186.48 46.02 32.78
CA ILE A 298 -185.24 46.83 32.77
C ILE A 298 -185.20 47.73 31.52
N ARG A 299 -186.26 48.54 31.35
CA ARG A 299 -186.29 49.71 30.45
C ARG A 299 -185.94 51.00 31.21
N SER A 300 -185.07 50.89 32.21
CA SER A 300 -184.72 51.94 33.15
C SER A 300 -183.43 51.55 33.85
N ILE A 301 -182.37 52.38 33.76
CA ILE A 301 -181.07 52.26 34.46
C ILE A 301 -180.24 51.05 33.93
N GLU A 302 -178.96 51.08 33.53
CA GLU A 302 -177.87 52.05 33.22
C GLU A 302 -176.91 51.28 32.23
N ALA A 303 -176.03 51.79 31.37
CA ALA A 303 -175.31 53.06 31.19
C ALA A 303 -174.00 53.28 32.02
N LEU A 304 -172.85 52.68 31.60
CA LEU A 304 -171.52 53.32 31.29
C LEU A 304 -170.18 52.53 31.59
N LEU A 305 -169.24 52.51 30.60
CA LEU A 305 -167.73 52.69 30.63
C LEU A 305 -166.65 51.54 30.84
N GLU A 306 -165.33 51.86 30.55
CA GLU A 306 -164.20 50.99 30.03
C GLU A 306 -162.70 51.40 30.42
N ALA A 307 -161.62 50.70 29.87
CA ALA A 307 -160.27 51.18 29.31
C ALA A 307 -158.80 51.00 29.96
N GLY A 308 -157.65 51.08 29.16
CA GLY A 308 -156.16 51.15 29.54
C GLY A 308 -154.99 50.95 28.44
N GLN A 309 -153.68 51.42 28.57
CA GLN A 309 -152.50 51.36 27.56
C GLN A 309 -150.97 51.64 28.03
N ALA A 310 -149.88 51.41 27.19
CA ALA A 310 -148.46 52.04 27.05
C ALA A 310 -147.11 51.16 27.16
N ARG A 311 -145.76 51.47 26.92
CA ARG A 311 -144.72 52.23 26.02
C ARG A 311 -143.20 51.95 26.52
N GLU A 312 -141.93 52.34 26.08
CA GLU A 312 -140.99 52.70 24.91
C GLU A 312 -139.47 53.02 25.41
N VAL A 313 -138.24 53.31 24.80
CA VAL A 313 -137.48 53.41 23.46
C VAL A 313 -135.84 53.40 23.51
N GLN A 314 -134.95 54.19 22.80
CA GLN A 314 -133.53 53.83 22.28
C GLN A 314 -132.41 54.98 22.01
N GLY A 315 -131.07 54.68 21.79
CA GLY A 315 -129.88 55.58 21.32
C GLY A 315 -128.44 54.87 21.20
N SER A 316 -127.16 55.35 20.87
CA SER A 316 -126.41 56.51 20.21
C SER A 316 -124.82 56.30 19.97
N GLN A 317 -123.97 57.20 19.35
CA GLN A 317 -122.48 57.08 18.89
C GLN A 317 -121.66 58.45 18.71
N ALA A 318 -120.36 58.72 18.27
CA ALA A 318 -118.91 58.21 18.28
C ALA A 318 -117.82 59.18 17.56
N SER A 319 -116.44 59.10 17.71
CA SER A 319 -115.35 60.00 17.03
C SER A 319 -113.79 59.62 17.07
N GLN A 320 -112.79 60.42 16.49
CA GLN A 320 -111.27 60.19 16.34
C GLN A 320 -110.38 61.49 16.04
N GLY A 321 -109.02 61.55 16.27
CA GLY A 321 -108.18 62.77 15.96
C GLY A 321 -106.60 62.82 15.80
N GLU A 322 -105.75 62.45 16.77
CA GLU A 322 -104.37 63.07 16.93
C GLU A 322 -103.09 62.29 16.49
N ALA A 323 -103.18 61.20 15.71
CA ALA A 323 -102.12 60.17 15.68
C ALA A 323 -100.78 60.50 14.95
N ASP A 324 -100.81 61.17 13.80
CA ASP A 324 -99.78 60.93 12.77
C ASP A 324 -98.37 61.49 13.03
N GLN A 325 -98.23 62.56 13.84
CA GLN A 325 -96.93 63.22 13.99
C GLN A 325 -95.98 62.52 14.98
N GLN A 326 -96.49 61.65 15.86
CA GLN A 326 -95.65 60.77 16.70
C GLN A 326 -95.00 59.65 15.87
N GLN A 327 -95.72 59.13 14.87
CA GLN A 327 -95.34 57.94 14.11
C GLN A 327 -94.02 58.09 13.33
N ALA A 328 -93.62 59.31 12.99
CA ALA A 328 -92.40 59.59 12.25
C ALA A 328 -91.13 59.52 13.12
N ARG A 329 -91.18 60.06 14.34
CA ARG A 329 -90.02 60.03 15.27
C ARG A 329 -89.80 58.66 15.89
N PHE A 330 -90.85 57.86 16.02
CA PHE A 330 -90.75 56.47 16.46
C PHE A 330 -89.84 55.66 15.52
N LYS A 331 -90.10 55.73 14.20
CA LYS A 331 -89.39 54.95 13.16
C LYS A 331 -87.88 55.21 13.10
N GLU A 332 -87.46 56.44 13.35
CA GLU A 332 -86.03 56.79 13.40
C GLU A 332 -85.33 56.08 14.57
N LEU A 333 -85.92 56.13 15.78
CA LEU A 333 -85.39 55.41 16.95
C LEU A 333 -85.52 53.88 16.81
N GLU A 334 -86.62 53.38 16.26
CA GLU A 334 -86.80 51.95 15.96
C GLU A 334 -85.67 51.42 15.07
N SER A 335 -85.24 52.17 14.06
CA SER A 335 -84.14 51.74 13.17
C SER A 335 -82.78 51.65 13.88
N GLN A 336 -82.48 52.60 14.77
CA GLN A 336 -81.22 52.63 15.51
C GLN A 336 -81.18 51.59 16.64
N LEU A 337 -82.33 51.38 17.31
CA LEU A 337 -82.51 50.28 18.25
C LEU A 337 -82.37 48.93 17.55
N TRP A 338 -83.00 48.73 16.38
CA TRP A 338 -82.93 47.48 15.63
C TRP A 338 -81.51 47.10 15.21
N CYS A 339 -80.69 48.06 14.76
CA CYS A 339 -79.29 47.81 14.43
C CYS A 339 -78.46 47.38 15.66
N LEU A 340 -78.60 48.09 16.79
CA LEU A 340 -77.88 47.76 18.03
C LEU A 340 -78.40 46.47 18.69
N GLU A 341 -79.69 46.19 18.58
CA GLU A 341 -80.30 44.94 19.03
C GLU A 341 -79.79 43.76 18.20
N LYS A 342 -79.66 43.93 16.87
CA LYS A 342 -79.09 42.92 15.95
C LYS A 342 -77.62 42.60 16.24
N GLU A 343 -76.76 43.60 16.43
CA GLU A 343 -75.36 43.36 16.86
C GLU A 343 -75.32 42.67 18.24
N ALA A 344 -76.21 43.08 19.16
CA ALA A 344 -76.30 42.47 20.48
C ALA A 344 -76.92 41.06 20.46
N THR A 345 -77.70 40.66 19.45
CA THR A 345 -78.10 39.25 19.26
C THR A 345 -76.97 38.45 18.63
N GLU A 346 -76.30 38.95 17.58
CA GLU A 346 -75.21 38.24 16.90
C GLU A 346 -74.03 37.93 17.85
N LEU A 347 -73.65 38.88 18.72
CA LEU A 347 -72.63 38.66 19.75
C LEU A 347 -73.09 37.67 20.84
N ARG A 348 -74.39 37.64 21.18
CA ARG A 348 -74.93 36.65 22.14
C ARG A 348 -74.99 35.25 21.54
N GLU A 349 -75.39 35.12 20.29
CA GLU A 349 -75.40 33.84 19.57
C GLU A 349 -73.98 33.30 19.39
N ALA A 350 -72.99 34.13 19.04
CA ALA A 350 -71.60 33.72 18.96
C ALA A 350 -71.06 33.19 20.31
N VAL A 351 -71.37 33.88 21.42
CA VAL A 351 -71.01 33.44 22.77
C VAL A 351 -71.73 32.13 23.16
N GLU A 352 -73.02 31.99 22.87
CA GLU A 352 -73.78 30.81 23.24
C GLU A 352 -73.38 29.58 22.41
N GLN A 353 -73.14 29.74 21.10
CA GLN A 353 -72.56 28.70 20.26
C GLN A 353 -71.21 28.22 20.80
N GLN A 354 -70.39 29.11 21.36
CA GLN A 354 -69.09 28.74 21.93
C GLN A 354 -69.23 28.04 23.30
N LYS A 355 -70.25 28.36 24.10
CA LYS A 355 -70.62 27.57 25.29
C LYS A 355 -71.11 26.18 24.93
N VAL A 356 -72.00 26.06 23.95
CA VAL A 356 -72.50 24.77 23.46
C VAL A 356 -71.32 23.91 22.98
N LYS A 357 -70.43 24.45 22.13
CA LYS A 357 -69.20 23.75 21.71
C LYS A 357 -68.30 23.32 22.89
N ASN A 358 -68.19 24.13 23.94
CA ASN A 358 -67.40 23.76 25.13
C ASN A 358 -68.09 22.66 25.96
N ASN A 359 -69.41 22.70 26.09
CA ASN A 359 -70.20 21.67 26.78
C ASN A 359 -70.19 20.35 26.00
N ASP A 360 -70.40 20.38 24.68
CA ASP A 360 -70.22 19.27 23.76
C ASP A 360 -68.86 18.57 23.94
N LEU A 361 -67.78 19.35 24.01
CA LEU A 361 -66.42 18.82 24.20
C LEU A 361 -66.24 18.21 25.58
N ARG A 362 -66.81 18.81 26.65
CA ARG A 362 -66.83 18.22 27.99
C ARG A 362 -67.61 16.91 28.03
N GLU A 363 -68.78 16.85 27.40
CA GLU A 363 -69.64 15.67 27.38
C GLU A 363 -69.00 14.55 26.55
N LYS A 364 -68.40 14.86 25.40
CA LYS A 364 -67.63 13.90 24.57
C LYS A 364 -66.40 13.39 25.31
N ASN A 365 -65.66 14.26 26.01
CA ASN A 365 -64.49 13.86 26.80
C ASN A 365 -64.89 13.01 28.03
N TRP A 366 -65.95 13.39 28.73
CA TRP A 366 -66.51 12.62 29.86
C TRP A 366 -67.01 11.24 29.41
N LYS A 367 -67.77 11.15 28.31
CA LYS A 367 -68.21 9.88 27.71
C LYS A 367 -67.04 9.01 27.25
N ALA A 368 -65.98 9.60 26.70
CA ALA A 368 -64.77 8.85 26.35
C ALA A 368 -64.04 8.32 27.58
N MET A 369 -63.99 9.10 28.67
CA MET A 369 -63.38 8.69 29.94
C MET A 369 -64.22 7.62 30.67
N GLU A 370 -65.55 7.69 30.60
CA GLU A 370 -66.47 6.67 31.13
C GLU A 370 -66.43 5.38 30.30
N ALA A 371 -66.33 5.48 28.96
CA ALA A 371 -66.11 4.34 28.07
C ALA A 371 -64.76 3.65 28.35
N LEU A 372 -63.69 4.42 28.59
CA LEU A 372 -62.39 3.87 28.99
C LEU A 372 -62.48 3.17 30.35
N ALA A 373 -63.00 3.85 31.38
CA ALA A 373 -63.09 3.32 32.73
C ALA A 373 -64.09 2.15 32.89
N SER A 374 -65.00 1.94 31.93
CA SER A 374 -65.86 0.76 31.85
C SER A 374 -65.22 -0.38 31.06
N ALA A 375 -64.48 -0.09 29.98
CA ALA A 375 -63.65 -1.06 29.29
C ALA A 375 -62.56 -1.65 30.21
N GLU A 376 -61.85 -0.81 30.97
CA GLU A 376 -60.84 -1.24 31.96
C GLU A 376 -61.44 -2.21 32.99
N ARG A 377 -62.58 -1.87 33.61
CA ARG A 377 -63.28 -2.77 34.54
C ARG A 377 -63.73 -4.06 33.87
N ALA A 378 -64.26 -4.01 32.65
CA ALA A 378 -64.65 -5.21 31.91
C ALA A 378 -63.45 -6.11 31.58
N PHE A 379 -62.26 -5.56 31.33
CA PHE A 379 -61.03 -6.33 31.17
C PHE A 379 -60.54 -6.93 32.50
N GLU A 380 -60.58 -6.19 33.61
CA GLU A 380 -60.24 -6.74 34.92
C GLU A 380 -61.20 -7.88 35.34
N GLU A 381 -62.51 -7.72 35.11
CA GLU A 381 -63.53 -8.73 35.43
C GLU A 381 -63.40 -9.97 34.55
N LYS A 382 -63.09 -9.79 33.25
CA LYS A 382 -62.71 -10.91 32.37
C LYS A 382 -61.43 -11.61 32.82
N LEU A 383 -60.41 -10.87 33.28
CA LEU A 383 -59.17 -11.47 33.79
C LEU A 383 -59.39 -12.24 35.10
N ARG A 384 -60.17 -11.69 36.04
CA ARG A 384 -60.56 -12.36 37.30
C ARG A 384 -61.38 -13.61 37.05
N SER A 385 -62.40 -13.54 36.18
CA SER A 385 -63.25 -14.69 35.86
C SER A 385 -62.51 -15.77 35.07
N LEU A 386 -61.62 -15.43 34.13
CA LEU A 386 -60.74 -16.40 33.47
C LEU A 386 -59.78 -17.09 34.45
N THR A 387 -59.21 -16.34 35.41
CA THR A 387 -58.32 -16.90 36.44
C THR A 387 -59.08 -17.85 37.36
N GLN A 388 -60.28 -17.47 37.81
CA GLN A 388 -61.13 -18.31 38.63
C GLN A 388 -61.64 -19.55 37.87
N ALA A 389 -62.02 -19.41 36.60
CA ALA A 389 -62.44 -20.52 35.75
C ALA A 389 -61.29 -21.50 35.49
N LYS A 390 -60.05 -21.02 35.34
CA LYS A 390 -58.85 -21.85 35.27
C LYS A 390 -58.62 -22.60 36.58
N GLU A 391 -58.64 -21.92 37.73
CA GLU A 391 -58.49 -22.59 39.03
C GLU A 391 -59.58 -23.65 39.26
N VAL A 392 -60.82 -23.36 38.87
CA VAL A 392 -61.94 -24.32 38.99
C VAL A 392 -61.76 -25.49 38.04
N SER A 393 -61.29 -25.28 36.80
CA SER A 393 -61.06 -26.39 35.86
C SER A 393 -59.84 -27.24 36.22
N GLU A 394 -58.77 -26.67 36.79
CA GLU A 394 -57.63 -27.42 37.34
C GLU A 394 -58.06 -28.26 38.58
N LYS A 395 -58.91 -27.70 39.45
CA LYS A 395 -59.50 -28.42 40.60
C LYS A 395 -60.51 -29.49 40.16
N GLN A 396 -61.30 -29.24 39.13
CA GLN A 396 -62.22 -30.23 38.55
C GLN A 396 -61.46 -31.34 37.82
N LEU A 397 -60.39 -31.02 37.08
CA LEU A 397 -59.55 -32.02 36.42
C LEU A 397 -58.89 -32.93 37.44
N SER A 398 -58.18 -32.38 38.43
CA SER A 398 -57.54 -33.19 39.49
C SER A 398 -58.54 -34.00 40.33
N LEU A 399 -59.74 -33.46 40.60
CA LEU A 399 -60.83 -34.24 41.21
C LEU A 399 -61.34 -35.35 40.28
N MET A 400 -61.48 -35.08 38.98
CA MET A 400 -61.90 -36.06 37.98
C MET A 400 -60.84 -37.17 37.82
N GLU A 401 -59.55 -36.85 37.79
CA GLU A 401 -58.44 -37.83 37.76
C GLU A 401 -58.40 -38.70 39.02
N ALA A 402 -58.71 -38.13 40.19
CA ALA A 402 -58.86 -38.90 41.42
C ALA A 402 -60.10 -39.81 41.37
N GLN A 403 -61.25 -39.29 40.93
CA GLN A 403 -62.51 -40.04 40.84
C GLN A 403 -62.51 -41.13 39.76
N THR A 404 -61.90 -40.89 38.60
CA THR A 404 -61.71 -41.95 37.59
C THR A 404 -60.77 -43.02 38.12
N LYS A 405 -59.67 -42.64 38.78
CA LYS A 405 -58.75 -43.60 39.41
C LYS A 405 -59.44 -44.43 40.48
N GLU A 406 -60.23 -43.81 41.36
CA GLU A 406 -61.03 -44.50 42.38
C GLU A 406 -62.09 -45.42 41.76
N ALA A 407 -62.89 -44.94 40.81
CA ALA A 407 -63.94 -45.73 40.17
C ALA A 407 -63.39 -46.91 39.36
N LEU A 408 -62.26 -46.73 38.66
CA LEU A 408 -61.61 -47.80 37.90
C LEU A 408 -60.89 -48.81 38.80
N LEU A 409 -60.37 -48.39 39.96
CA LEU A 409 -59.88 -49.31 41.00
C LEU A 409 -61.04 -50.07 41.68
N ALA A 410 -62.19 -49.43 41.90
CA ALA A 410 -63.38 -50.09 42.44
C ALA A 410 -63.97 -51.12 41.46
N MET A 411 -63.93 -50.82 40.15
CA MET A 411 -64.29 -51.77 39.09
C MET A 411 -63.28 -52.91 38.97
N PHE A 412 -61.98 -52.64 39.12
CA PHE A 412 -60.89 -53.61 38.94
C PHE A 412 -59.93 -53.67 40.15
N PRO A 413 -60.36 -54.20 41.32
CA PRO A 413 -59.57 -54.15 42.56
C PRO A 413 -58.18 -54.81 42.48
N ALA A 414 -57.98 -55.72 41.52
CA ALA A 414 -56.71 -56.39 41.25
C ALA A 414 -55.55 -55.45 40.81
N LEU A 415 -55.84 -54.19 40.47
CA LEU A 415 -54.85 -53.21 40.02
C LEU A 415 -54.24 -52.34 41.14
N SER A 416 -54.58 -52.62 42.41
CA SER A 416 -54.32 -51.72 43.56
C SER A 416 -52.86 -51.64 44.05
N SER A 417 -51.86 -52.12 43.29
CA SER A 417 -50.47 -52.26 43.74
C SER A 417 -49.52 -51.10 43.37
N SER A 418 -50.03 -49.99 42.83
CA SER A 418 -49.23 -48.87 42.30
C SER A 418 -49.63 -47.52 42.94
N THR A 419 -49.13 -47.27 44.16
CA THR A 419 -49.60 -46.17 45.03
C THR A 419 -48.90 -44.82 44.78
N HIS A 420 -47.73 -44.80 44.12
CA HIS A 420 -46.97 -43.58 43.79
C HIS A 420 -46.46 -43.58 42.34
N GLN A 421 -47.36 -43.31 41.40
CA GLN A 421 -47.08 -42.97 40.00
C GLN A 421 -47.98 -41.84 39.54
N ASN A 422 -47.57 -41.09 38.52
CA ASN A 422 -48.38 -40.02 37.94
C ASN A 422 -49.63 -40.59 37.24
N TYR A 423 -50.72 -39.83 37.14
CA TYR A 423 -51.99 -40.30 36.56
C TYR A 423 -51.82 -40.82 35.12
N THR A 424 -50.98 -40.15 34.32
CA THR A 424 -50.63 -40.53 32.93
C THR A 424 -49.80 -41.82 32.82
N GLU A 425 -49.17 -42.27 33.91
CA GLU A 425 -48.41 -43.51 33.99
C GLU A 425 -49.31 -44.65 34.47
N TRP A 426 -50.11 -44.41 35.51
CA TRP A 426 -51.11 -45.34 36.01
C TRP A 426 -52.17 -45.71 34.93
N LEU A 427 -52.63 -44.74 34.13
CA LEU A 427 -53.51 -45.00 32.98
C LEU A 427 -52.89 -45.92 31.91
N ARG A 428 -51.55 -46.03 31.86
CA ARG A 428 -50.83 -46.91 30.93
C ARG A 428 -50.90 -48.36 31.40
N GLU A 429 -50.65 -48.62 32.68
CA GLU A 429 -50.84 -49.95 33.27
C GLU A 429 -52.30 -50.43 33.15
N LEU A 430 -53.26 -49.53 33.37
CA LEU A 430 -54.68 -49.84 33.18
C LEU A 430 -55.01 -50.22 31.72
N ARG A 431 -54.40 -49.54 30.74
CA ARG A 431 -54.62 -49.86 29.31
C ARG A 431 -54.14 -51.26 28.95
N GLU A 432 -53.03 -51.71 29.54
CA GLU A 432 -52.47 -53.05 29.27
C GLU A 432 -53.28 -54.17 29.94
N LYS A 433 -53.89 -53.90 31.11
CA LYS A 433 -54.56 -54.93 31.94
C LYS A 433 -56.11 -54.89 31.88
N GLY A 434 -56.70 -53.79 31.42
CA GLY A 434 -58.15 -53.57 31.40
C GLY A 434 -59.03 -54.42 30.45
N PRO A 435 -58.55 -55.03 29.34
CA PRO A 435 -59.42 -55.76 28.41
C PRO A 435 -60.16 -56.99 28.99
N GLU A 436 -59.73 -57.52 30.13
CA GLU A 436 -60.26 -58.78 30.68
C GLU A 436 -61.58 -58.62 31.47
N LEU A 437 -62.01 -57.39 31.81
CA LEU A 437 -62.94 -57.15 32.93
C LEU A 437 -64.23 -56.36 32.62
N LEU A 438 -64.54 -56.02 31.36
CA LEU A 438 -65.71 -55.16 31.02
C LEU A 438 -66.78 -55.83 30.13
N LYS A 439 -68.00 -56.01 30.67
CA LYS A 439 -69.20 -56.42 29.91
C LYS A 439 -70.54 -55.80 30.41
N GLN A 440 -70.73 -54.50 30.17
CA GLN A 440 -72.04 -53.82 29.96
C GLN A 440 -73.11 -53.84 31.11
N PRO A 441 -74.23 -53.10 31.02
CA PRO A 441 -74.31 -51.64 30.80
C PRO A 441 -75.29 -50.94 31.78
N ALA A 442 -75.37 -49.60 31.72
CA ALA A 442 -76.38 -48.78 32.43
C ALA A 442 -77.65 -48.53 31.59
N VAL A 443 -78.72 -47.93 32.15
CA VAL A 443 -79.78 -47.26 31.35
C VAL A 443 -80.74 -46.32 32.14
N ASN A 444 -81.18 -45.25 31.44
CA ASN A 444 -82.41 -44.42 31.59
C ASN A 444 -82.56 -43.18 32.50
N THR A 445 -83.57 -42.39 32.09
CA THR A 445 -83.77 -40.93 32.20
C THR A 445 -85.25 -40.62 31.92
N GLU A 446 -85.87 -39.56 32.51
CA GLU A 446 -87.15 -38.93 32.08
C GLU A 446 -87.49 -37.71 32.99
N PRO A 447 -88.57 -36.89 32.77
CA PRO A 447 -89.45 -36.71 31.60
C PRO A 447 -89.59 -35.21 31.16
N LEU A 448 -90.63 -34.89 30.37
CA LEU A 448 -90.44 -34.09 29.15
C LEU A 448 -91.37 -32.86 28.93
N LEU A 449 -92.19 -32.40 29.89
CA LEU A 449 -93.25 -31.39 29.60
C LEU A 449 -93.00 -29.97 30.15
N ASP A 450 -92.54 -29.84 31.40
CA ASP A 450 -91.93 -28.59 31.92
C ASP A 450 -90.70 -28.17 31.08
N LEU A 451 -90.11 -29.15 30.39
CA LEU A 451 -89.11 -28.97 29.35
C LEU A 451 -89.58 -28.04 28.21
N ALA A 452 -90.86 -28.02 27.82
CA ALA A 452 -91.31 -27.39 26.57
C ALA A 452 -91.53 -25.87 26.64
N SER A 453 -91.94 -25.34 27.80
CA SER A 453 -91.94 -23.89 28.05
C SER A 453 -90.51 -23.38 28.23
N LYS A 454 -89.73 -24.11 29.05
CA LYS A 454 -88.30 -23.83 29.25
C LYS A 454 -87.48 -23.97 27.97
N LEU A 455 -87.90 -24.83 27.03
CA LEU A 455 -87.28 -24.93 25.71
C LEU A 455 -87.42 -23.63 24.94
N ARG A 456 -88.58 -22.97 24.94
CA ARG A 456 -88.77 -21.73 24.18
C ARG A 456 -88.04 -20.53 24.80
N GLU A 457 -88.07 -20.41 26.13
CA GLU A 457 -87.26 -19.42 26.85
C GLU A 457 -85.76 -19.71 26.65
N SER A 458 -85.36 -20.98 26.64
CA SER A 458 -84.01 -21.41 26.27
C SER A 458 -83.69 -21.16 24.80
N GLU A 459 -84.63 -21.22 23.86
CA GLU A 459 -84.42 -20.93 22.43
C GLU A 459 -84.19 -19.43 22.21
N GLU A 460 -84.94 -18.56 22.90
CA GLU A 460 -84.74 -17.11 22.84
C GLU A 460 -83.42 -16.71 23.52
N ILE A 461 -83.10 -17.27 24.69
CA ILE A 461 -81.80 -17.07 25.37
C ILE A 461 -80.64 -17.68 24.57
N GLN A 462 -80.82 -18.83 23.92
CA GLN A 462 -79.83 -19.44 23.03
C GLN A 462 -79.63 -18.61 21.77
N SER A 463 -80.69 -17.98 21.24
CA SER A 463 -80.61 -17.07 20.08
C SER A 463 -79.81 -15.81 20.40
N THR A 464 -80.03 -15.18 21.57
CA THR A 464 -79.24 -14.01 22.00
C THR A 464 -77.81 -14.39 22.36
N LEU A 465 -77.58 -15.49 23.11
CA LEU A 465 -76.23 -16.00 23.39
C LEU A 465 -75.48 -16.41 22.12
N GLN A 466 -76.17 -16.97 21.11
CA GLN A 466 -75.58 -17.28 19.80
C GLN A 466 -75.17 -15.99 19.08
N ALA A 467 -76.03 -14.96 19.07
CA ALA A 467 -75.70 -13.66 18.48
C ALA A 467 -74.52 -12.97 19.18
N GLU A 468 -74.43 -13.04 20.51
CA GLU A 468 -73.27 -12.58 21.27
C GLU A 468 -72.01 -13.41 20.94
N CYS A 469 -72.13 -14.74 20.86
CA CYS A 469 -71.02 -15.61 20.46
C CYS A 469 -70.53 -15.33 19.04
N ASP A 470 -71.41 -14.97 18.10
CA ASP A 470 -71.04 -14.62 16.73
C ASP A 470 -70.44 -13.21 16.64
N GLN A 471 -70.85 -12.26 17.49
CA GLN A 471 -70.13 -11.01 17.69
C GLN A 471 -68.73 -11.25 18.28
N TYR A 472 -68.60 -12.10 19.31
CA TYR A 472 -67.29 -12.46 19.86
C TYR A 472 -66.40 -13.20 18.84
N ARG A 473 -66.95 -14.10 18.01
CA ARG A 473 -66.23 -14.71 16.88
C ARG A 473 -65.74 -13.67 15.88
N THR A 474 -66.55 -12.66 15.58
CA THR A 474 -66.20 -11.58 14.65
C THR A 474 -65.05 -10.74 15.21
N ILE A 475 -65.15 -10.29 16.47
CA ILE A 475 -64.10 -9.51 17.15
C ILE A 475 -62.81 -10.33 17.29
N LEU A 476 -62.90 -11.64 17.55
CA LEU A 476 -61.73 -12.54 17.57
C LEU A 476 -61.11 -12.68 16.18
N ALA A 477 -61.89 -12.85 15.11
CA ALA A 477 -61.37 -12.92 13.75
C ALA A 477 -60.72 -11.60 13.28
N GLU A 478 -61.26 -10.45 13.70
CA GLU A 478 -60.70 -9.12 13.45
C GLU A 478 -59.39 -8.89 14.22
N THR A 479 -59.35 -9.24 15.52
CA THR A 479 -58.14 -9.10 16.35
C THR A 479 -57.04 -10.09 15.94
N GLU A 480 -57.38 -11.33 15.58
CA GLU A 480 -56.43 -12.24 14.91
C GLU A 480 -55.93 -11.67 13.57
N GLY A 481 -56.81 -11.03 12.79
CA GLY A 481 -56.44 -10.37 11.54
C GLY A 481 -55.45 -9.23 11.78
N MET A 482 -55.68 -8.41 12.79
CA MET A 482 -54.79 -7.34 13.22
C MET A 482 -53.44 -7.89 13.73
N LEU A 483 -53.45 -8.96 14.53
CA LEU A 483 -52.25 -9.63 15.01
C LEU A 483 -51.45 -10.27 13.86
N ARG A 484 -52.10 -10.91 12.89
CA ARG A 484 -51.45 -11.44 11.67
C ARG A 484 -50.83 -10.33 10.82
N ASN A 485 -51.48 -9.17 10.72
CA ASN A 485 -50.92 -8.00 10.04
C ASN A 485 -49.71 -7.42 10.81
N LEU A 486 -49.79 -7.33 12.14
CA LEU A 486 -48.69 -6.85 12.99
C LEU A 486 -47.48 -7.80 12.90
N GLN A 487 -47.70 -9.11 13.03
CA GLN A 487 -46.67 -10.14 12.88
C GLN A 487 -45.98 -10.00 11.52
N LYS A 488 -46.75 -9.92 10.42
CA LYS A 488 -46.20 -9.75 9.07
C LYS A 488 -45.39 -8.45 8.93
N SER A 489 -45.83 -7.36 9.55
CA SER A 489 -45.09 -6.09 9.56
C SER A 489 -43.75 -6.22 10.28
N VAL A 490 -43.72 -6.91 11.43
CA VAL A 490 -42.48 -7.18 12.19
C VAL A 490 -41.56 -8.12 11.42
N GLU A 491 -42.07 -9.18 10.79
CA GLU A 491 -41.29 -10.09 9.93
C GLU A 491 -40.68 -9.34 8.72
N GLN A 492 -41.42 -8.40 8.13
CA GLN A 492 -40.92 -7.56 7.04
C GLN A 492 -39.84 -6.58 7.53
N GLU A 493 -40.02 -5.95 8.69
CA GLU A 493 -39.00 -5.06 9.25
C GLU A 493 -37.74 -5.84 9.67
N GLU A 494 -37.88 -7.03 10.25
CA GLU A 494 -36.76 -7.91 10.58
C GLU A 494 -35.97 -8.32 9.32
N GLN A 495 -36.65 -8.57 8.19
CA GLN A 495 -35.99 -8.82 6.90
C GLN A 495 -35.24 -7.58 6.39
N VAL A 496 -35.81 -6.38 6.52
CA VAL A 496 -35.14 -5.12 6.17
C VAL A 496 -33.91 -4.86 7.04
N TRP A 497 -34.00 -5.12 8.35
CA TRP A 497 -32.85 -4.98 9.25
C TRP A 497 -31.77 -6.04 9.00
N LYS A 498 -32.14 -7.31 8.74
CA LYS A 498 -31.19 -8.34 8.31
C LYS A 498 -30.48 -7.97 7.01
N ALA A 499 -31.20 -7.44 6.02
CA ALA A 499 -30.60 -6.96 4.77
C ALA A 499 -29.62 -5.80 5.01
N LYS A 500 -30.01 -4.80 5.79
CA LYS A 500 -29.13 -3.67 6.18
C LYS A 500 -27.86 -4.14 6.89
N VAL A 501 -27.98 -5.04 7.88
CA VAL A 501 -26.84 -5.61 8.61
C VAL A 501 -25.92 -6.39 7.66
N SER A 502 -26.47 -7.20 6.75
CA SER A 502 -25.67 -7.91 5.75
C SER A 502 -24.89 -6.94 4.84
N THR A 503 -25.52 -5.85 4.39
CA THR A 503 -24.82 -4.84 3.56
C THR A 503 -23.74 -4.10 4.33
N THR A 504 -23.96 -3.71 5.59
CA THR A 504 -22.94 -3.02 6.39
C THR A 504 -21.81 -3.97 6.82
N GLU A 505 -22.08 -5.26 7.00
CA GLU A 505 -21.05 -6.27 7.28
C GLU A 505 -20.21 -6.58 6.04
N GLU A 506 -20.80 -6.62 4.84
CA GLU A 506 -20.06 -6.66 3.59
C GLU A 506 -19.18 -5.41 3.38
N GLU A 507 -19.70 -4.21 3.66
CA GLU A 507 -18.95 -2.95 3.58
C GLU A 507 -17.80 -2.91 4.59
N LEU A 508 -18.03 -3.40 5.81
CA LEU A 508 -17.00 -3.57 6.83
C LEU A 508 -15.91 -4.57 6.38
N GLN A 509 -16.28 -5.70 5.77
CA GLN A 509 -15.32 -6.65 5.22
C GLN A 509 -14.50 -6.06 4.06
N LYS A 510 -15.14 -5.29 3.16
CA LYS A 510 -14.46 -4.55 2.07
C LYS A 510 -13.48 -3.51 2.64
N SER A 511 -13.88 -2.79 3.70
CA SER A 511 -13.03 -1.85 4.42
C SER A 511 -11.84 -2.54 5.10
N GLN A 512 -12.06 -3.63 5.83
CA GLN A 512 -11.00 -4.42 6.47
C GLN A 512 -10.01 -5.01 5.47
N ALA A 513 -10.46 -5.45 4.29
CA ALA A 513 -9.60 -5.91 3.21
C ALA A 513 -8.73 -4.76 2.65
N MET A 514 -9.30 -3.57 2.48
CA MET A 514 -8.56 -2.37 2.07
C MET A 514 -7.52 -1.95 3.12
N VAL A 515 -7.88 -1.97 4.41
CA VAL A 515 -6.94 -1.67 5.51
C VAL A 515 -5.76 -2.65 5.50
N LYS A 516 -6.01 -3.97 5.42
CA LYS A 516 -4.93 -4.97 5.31
C LYS A 516 -4.03 -4.75 4.10
N HIS A 517 -4.59 -4.37 2.95
CA HIS A 517 -3.79 -4.06 1.77
C HIS A 517 -2.92 -2.80 1.96
N LEU A 518 -3.43 -1.79 2.68
CA LEU A 518 -2.64 -0.62 3.05
C LEU A 518 -1.56 -0.95 4.09
N GLU A 519 -1.83 -1.83 5.06
CA GLU A 519 -0.84 -2.36 6.01
C GLU A 519 0.28 -3.12 5.28
N GLU A 520 -0.06 -3.97 4.31
CA GLU A 520 0.92 -4.64 3.43
C GLU A 520 1.76 -3.68 2.60
N ILE A 521 1.19 -2.57 2.14
CA ILE A 521 1.91 -1.52 1.40
C ILE A 521 2.85 -0.75 2.35
N VAL A 522 2.39 -0.40 3.55
CA VAL A 522 3.20 0.30 4.56
C VAL A 522 4.41 -0.54 4.97
N GLU A 523 4.24 -1.84 5.23
CA GLU A 523 5.36 -2.70 5.62
C GLU A 523 6.35 -2.94 4.46
N LYS A 524 5.88 -2.98 3.20
CA LYS A 524 6.76 -2.97 2.00
C LYS A 524 7.56 -1.67 1.90
N LEU A 525 6.90 -0.52 1.98
CA LEU A 525 7.55 0.80 1.94
C LEU A 525 8.54 0.99 3.10
N LYS A 526 8.26 0.42 4.27
CA LYS A 526 9.18 0.37 5.41
C LYS A 526 10.41 -0.49 5.13
N GLY A 527 10.23 -1.70 4.56
CA GLY A 527 11.36 -2.52 4.11
C GLY A 527 12.20 -1.87 3.00
N GLU A 528 11.55 -1.16 2.07
CA GLU A 528 12.22 -0.35 1.04
C GLU A 528 13.01 0.81 1.68
N LEU A 529 12.46 1.50 2.68
CA LEU A 529 13.15 2.55 3.43
C LEU A 529 14.35 2.00 4.21
N GLU A 530 14.21 0.89 4.92
CA GLU A 530 15.30 0.20 5.63
C GLU A 530 16.42 -0.21 4.65
N SER A 531 16.08 -0.68 3.44
CA SER A 531 17.07 -0.96 2.39
C SER A 531 17.72 0.31 1.82
N SER A 532 16.96 1.42 1.72
CA SER A 532 17.47 2.73 1.29
C SER A 532 18.47 3.30 2.29
N ASP A 533 18.23 3.13 3.58
CA ASP A 533 19.14 3.58 4.64
C ASP A 533 20.43 2.73 4.68
N GLN A 534 20.34 1.41 4.46
CA GLN A 534 21.54 0.56 4.26
C GLN A 534 22.38 1.02 3.05
N VAL A 535 21.74 1.38 1.92
CA VAL A 535 22.44 1.90 0.74
C VAL A 535 23.08 3.27 1.02
N LYS A 536 22.44 4.15 1.81
CA LYS A 536 23.03 5.43 2.25
C LYS A 536 24.24 5.20 3.15
N GLU A 537 24.16 4.26 4.10
CA GLU A 537 25.29 3.90 4.96
C GLU A 537 26.48 3.41 4.13
N HIS A 538 26.26 2.45 3.21
CA HIS A 538 27.31 1.98 2.29
C HIS A 538 27.88 3.10 1.40
N THR A 539 27.04 3.99 0.87
CA THR A 539 27.49 5.17 0.10
C THR A 539 28.38 6.07 0.97
N SER A 540 27.94 6.42 2.18
CA SER A 540 28.73 7.27 3.09
C SER A 540 30.06 6.63 3.50
N HIS A 541 30.14 5.29 3.58
CA HIS A 541 31.38 4.58 3.86
C HIS A 541 32.36 4.70 2.69
N LEU A 542 31.87 4.50 1.45
CA LEU A 542 32.65 4.67 0.24
C LEU A 542 33.09 6.13 0.01
N GLU A 543 32.25 7.10 0.34
CA GLU A 543 32.61 8.53 0.32
C GLU A 543 33.71 8.84 1.35
N ALA A 544 33.63 8.29 2.56
CA ALA A 544 34.66 8.46 3.58
C ALA A 544 35.99 7.77 3.22
N GLU A 545 35.95 6.61 2.57
CA GLU A 545 37.15 5.96 2.00
C GLU A 545 37.73 6.76 0.84
N LEU A 546 36.90 7.28 -0.07
CA LEU A 546 37.35 8.14 -1.17
C LEU A 546 38.01 9.42 -0.66
N GLU A 547 37.40 10.12 0.29
CA GLU A 547 37.96 11.33 0.92
C GLU A 547 39.30 11.04 1.60
N LYS A 548 39.40 9.91 2.33
CA LYS A 548 40.65 9.44 2.93
C LYS A 548 41.73 9.15 1.87
N HIS A 549 41.38 8.54 0.74
CA HIS A 549 42.30 8.31 -0.37
C HIS A 549 42.72 9.60 -1.08
N MET A 550 41.81 10.56 -1.27
CA MET A 550 42.14 11.89 -1.80
C MET A 550 43.04 12.69 -0.86
N ALA A 551 42.79 12.63 0.46
CA ALA A 551 43.63 13.25 1.47
C ALA A 551 45.03 12.64 1.51
N ALA A 552 45.15 11.31 1.41
CA ALA A 552 46.43 10.61 1.32
C ALA A 552 47.22 10.99 0.05
N ALA A 553 46.58 10.91 -1.13
CA ALA A 553 47.20 11.30 -2.40
C ALA A 553 47.59 12.80 -2.43
N SER A 554 46.80 13.67 -1.79
CA SER A 554 47.14 15.08 -1.61
C SER A 554 48.35 15.29 -0.70
N ALA A 555 48.47 14.50 0.38
CA ALA A 555 49.64 14.54 1.27
C ALA A 555 50.91 14.03 0.57
N GLU A 556 50.81 12.97 -0.25
CA GLU A 556 51.91 12.48 -1.09
C GLU A 556 52.32 13.50 -2.16
N CYS A 557 51.35 14.09 -2.88
CA CYS A 557 51.63 15.19 -3.80
C CYS A 557 52.34 16.37 -3.10
N GLN A 558 51.99 16.66 -1.85
CA GLN A 558 52.67 17.67 -1.04
C GLN A 558 54.05 17.26 -0.54
N SER A 559 54.35 15.97 -0.32
CA SER A 559 55.72 15.53 -0.02
C SER A 559 56.59 15.58 -1.28
N TYR A 560 56.13 15.04 -2.40
CA TYR A 560 56.83 15.13 -3.69
C TYR A 560 57.10 16.59 -4.11
N ALA A 561 56.14 17.50 -3.90
CA ALA A 561 56.35 18.93 -4.16
C ALA A 561 57.46 19.55 -3.29
N LYS A 562 57.59 19.13 -2.02
CA LYS A 562 58.66 19.58 -1.11
C LYS A 562 60.01 18.98 -1.49
N GLU A 563 60.05 17.70 -1.85
CA GLU A 563 61.25 17.00 -2.32
C GLU A 563 61.78 17.61 -3.62
N VAL A 564 60.91 17.85 -4.61
CA VAL A 564 61.27 18.53 -5.86
C VAL A 564 61.74 19.97 -5.62
N ALA A 565 61.19 20.68 -4.62
CA ALA A 565 61.68 22.00 -4.22
C ALA A 565 63.10 21.92 -3.60
N GLY A 566 63.35 20.96 -2.71
CA GLY A 566 64.67 20.72 -2.11
C GLY A 566 65.72 20.31 -3.15
N LEU A 567 65.39 19.41 -4.07
CA LEU A 567 66.27 19.02 -5.19
C LEU A 567 66.58 20.20 -6.12
N ARG A 568 65.60 21.08 -6.39
CA ARG A 568 65.84 22.32 -7.15
C ARG A 568 66.77 23.28 -6.41
N GLN A 569 66.65 23.40 -5.09
CA GLN A 569 67.58 24.21 -4.29
C GLN A 569 69.01 23.65 -4.35
N LEU A 570 69.18 22.35 -4.09
CA LEU A 570 70.50 21.69 -4.18
C LEU A 570 71.13 21.80 -5.56
N LEU A 571 70.33 21.69 -6.63
CA LEU A 571 70.80 21.90 -8.00
C LEU A 571 71.30 23.34 -8.20
N LEU A 572 70.57 24.34 -7.72
CA LEU A 572 70.92 25.76 -7.85
C LEU A 572 72.17 26.11 -7.01
N GLU A 573 72.31 25.53 -5.82
CA GLU A 573 73.53 25.61 -5.01
C GLU A 573 74.73 24.97 -5.71
N SER A 574 74.56 23.78 -6.31
CA SER A 574 75.63 23.09 -7.06
C SER A 574 76.04 23.86 -8.33
N GLN A 575 75.09 24.49 -9.03
CA GLN A 575 75.36 25.35 -10.17
C GLN A 575 76.17 26.58 -9.75
N SER A 576 75.80 27.21 -8.62
CA SER A 576 76.53 28.35 -8.06
C SER A 576 77.96 27.98 -7.65
N GLN A 577 78.16 26.81 -7.02
CA GLN A 577 79.49 26.28 -6.70
C GLN A 577 80.32 25.99 -7.96
N LEU A 578 79.69 25.39 -8.99
CA LEU A 578 80.33 25.10 -10.28
C LEU A 578 80.76 26.37 -11.00
N ASP A 579 79.94 27.42 -11.02
CA ASP A 579 80.28 28.68 -11.69
C ASP A 579 81.31 29.50 -10.89
N ALA A 580 81.31 29.42 -9.55
CA ALA A 580 82.39 29.93 -8.72
C ALA A 580 83.72 29.19 -9.00
N ALA A 581 83.70 27.86 -9.11
CA ALA A 581 84.88 27.05 -9.43
C ALA A 581 85.41 27.33 -10.84
N LYS A 582 84.53 27.52 -11.84
CA LYS A 582 84.93 27.98 -13.19
C LYS A 582 85.57 29.37 -13.14
N SER A 583 85.02 30.30 -12.37
CA SER A 583 85.58 31.65 -12.22
C SER A 583 86.98 31.59 -11.60
N GLU A 584 87.19 30.76 -10.58
CA GLU A 584 88.50 30.59 -9.94
C GLU A 584 89.51 29.91 -10.88
N ALA A 585 89.11 28.86 -11.58
CA ALA A 585 89.95 28.21 -12.59
C ALA A 585 90.32 29.18 -13.74
N GLN A 586 89.43 30.10 -14.12
CA GLN A 586 89.75 31.14 -15.10
C GLN A 586 90.73 32.18 -14.57
N LYS A 587 90.67 32.57 -13.27
CA LYS A 587 91.70 33.42 -12.65
C LYS A 587 93.05 32.72 -12.66
N GLN A 588 93.11 31.48 -12.19
CA GLN A 588 94.33 30.68 -12.15
C GLN A 588 94.91 30.47 -13.56
N SER A 589 94.07 30.27 -14.57
CA SER A 589 94.48 30.22 -15.98
C SER A 589 95.09 31.54 -16.47
N ASN A 590 94.48 32.68 -16.13
CA ASN A 590 94.99 34.01 -16.45
C ASN A 590 96.33 34.31 -15.72
N GLU A 591 96.45 33.90 -14.46
CA GLU A 591 97.67 34.04 -13.63
C GLU A 591 98.80 33.15 -14.18
N LEU A 592 98.51 31.90 -14.53
CA LEU A 592 99.46 31.01 -15.21
C LEU A 592 99.88 31.54 -16.59
N ALA A 593 98.98 32.19 -17.33
CA ALA A 593 99.32 32.87 -18.58
C ALA A 593 100.25 34.07 -18.35
N LEU A 594 99.99 34.88 -17.31
CA LEU A 594 100.86 36.00 -16.92
C LEU A 594 102.25 35.52 -16.46
N VAL A 595 102.32 34.45 -15.66
CA VAL A 595 103.60 33.83 -15.25
C VAL A 595 104.36 33.27 -16.46
N ARG A 596 103.66 32.62 -17.41
CA ARG A 596 104.27 32.17 -18.68
C ARG A 596 104.79 33.35 -19.52
N GLN A 597 104.06 34.46 -19.57
CA GLN A 597 104.53 35.68 -20.22
C GLN A 597 105.79 36.23 -19.53
N GLN A 598 105.78 36.39 -18.20
CA GLN A 598 106.94 36.86 -17.44
C GLN A 598 108.17 35.95 -17.60
N LEU A 599 107.98 34.63 -17.62
CA LEU A 599 109.05 33.67 -17.93
C LEU A 599 109.57 33.82 -19.36
N SER A 600 108.71 34.13 -20.34
CA SER A 600 109.14 34.38 -21.72
C SER A 600 109.86 35.73 -21.89
N GLU A 601 109.44 36.77 -21.18
CA GLU A 601 110.10 38.08 -21.15
C GLU A 601 111.45 38.01 -20.42
N MET A 602 111.53 37.28 -19.30
CA MET A 602 112.79 37.03 -18.61
C MET A 602 113.74 36.18 -19.46
N LYS A 603 113.21 35.19 -20.18
CA LYS A 603 113.99 34.43 -21.17
C LYS A 603 114.52 35.32 -22.29
N SER A 604 113.69 36.20 -22.87
CA SER A 604 114.17 37.11 -23.93
C SER A 604 115.20 38.12 -23.42
N HIS A 605 115.09 38.60 -22.17
CA HIS A 605 116.12 39.44 -21.56
C HIS A 605 117.46 38.70 -21.32
N VAL A 606 117.44 37.38 -21.16
CA VAL A 606 118.66 36.55 -21.12
C VAL A 606 119.22 36.32 -22.53
N GLU A 607 118.37 36.17 -23.55
CA GLU A 607 118.79 35.97 -24.95
C GLU A 607 119.26 37.28 -25.64
N ASP A 608 118.66 38.43 -25.34
CA ASP A 608 119.07 39.76 -25.84
C ASP A 608 120.29 40.35 -25.11
N GLY A 609 120.67 39.80 -23.94
CA GLY A 609 121.76 40.31 -23.11
C GLY A 609 123.18 40.11 -23.67
N ASP A 610 123.34 39.26 -24.69
CA ASP A 610 124.64 38.71 -25.11
C ASP A 610 125.23 39.35 -26.38
N VAL A 611 124.69 40.51 -26.82
CA VAL A 611 125.14 41.22 -28.04
C VAL A 611 125.68 42.63 -27.76
N ALA A 612 126.98 42.67 -27.45
CA ALA A 612 127.94 43.77 -27.65
C ALA A 612 127.79 45.09 -26.84
N GLY A 613 128.62 45.24 -25.79
CA GLY A 613 128.85 46.52 -25.13
C GLY A 613 129.96 46.52 -24.05
N SER A 614 131.23 46.66 -24.44
CA SER A 614 132.38 46.79 -23.51
C SER A 614 133.28 47.97 -23.88
N PRO A 615 134.07 48.56 -22.95
CA PRO A 615 134.15 48.32 -21.49
C PRO A 615 134.06 49.61 -20.61
N ALA A 616 133.89 49.48 -19.27
CA ALA A 616 134.66 50.23 -18.24
C ALA A 616 134.18 50.04 -16.76
N SER A 617 134.72 49.02 -16.07
CA SER A 617 135.04 49.04 -14.62
C SER A 617 133.83 49.02 -13.61
N PRO A 618 134.04 48.92 -12.26
CA PRO A 618 133.72 47.71 -11.47
C PRO A 618 132.51 47.90 -10.51
N PRO A 619 131.97 46.85 -9.83
CA PRO A 619 132.64 45.61 -9.38
C PRO A 619 131.94 44.28 -9.73
N ASP A 620 132.66 43.17 -9.52
CA ASP A 620 132.24 41.81 -9.89
C ASP A 620 131.24 41.16 -8.91
N PRO A 621 130.09 40.63 -9.38
CA PRO A 621 129.23 39.71 -8.65
C PRO A 621 129.53 38.24 -8.96
N PRO A 622 129.20 37.28 -8.07
CA PRO A 622 129.44 35.85 -8.31
C PRO A 622 128.38 35.22 -9.23
N GLN A 623 128.79 34.19 -9.98
CA GLN A 623 127.94 33.38 -10.86
C GLN A 623 126.99 32.48 -10.07
N ALA A 624 125.85 32.12 -10.68
CA ALA A 624 125.03 30.99 -10.30
C ALA A 624 124.73 30.14 -11.55
N GLU A 625 125.44 29.03 -11.70
CA GLU A 625 125.18 28.05 -12.76
C GLU A 625 123.92 27.25 -12.39
N GLN A 626 122.96 27.12 -13.31
CA GLN A 626 121.92 26.09 -13.21
C GLN A 626 122.33 24.87 -14.05
N ASP A 627 122.35 23.71 -13.42
CA ASP A 627 122.86 22.47 -14.01
C ASP A 627 121.86 21.95 -15.08
N PRO A 628 122.30 21.67 -16.32
CA PRO A 628 121.43 21.10 -17.36
C PRO A 628 120.78 19.75 -16.97
N VAL A 629 121.27 19.06 -15.95
CA VAL A 629 120.61 17.87 -15.37
C VAL A 629 119.28 18.22 -14.69
N GLU A 630 119.16 19.37 -14.03
CA GLU A 630 117.96 19.75 -13.27
C GLU A 630 116.81 20.13 -14.20
N LEU A 631 117.10 20.89 -15.27
CA LEU A 631 116.13 21.16 -16.34
C LEU A 631 115.64 19.87 -17.02
N LYS A 632 116.51 18.87 -17.20
CA LYS A 632 116.13 17.58 -17.79
C LYS A 632 115.18 16.79 -16.89
N MET A 633 115.41 16.75 -15.58
CA MET A 633 114.46 16.12 -14.64
C MET A 633 113.11 16.85 -14.60
N GLN A 634 113.10 18.18 -14.67
CA GLN A 634 111.85 18.94 -14.74
C GLN A 634 111.07 18.62 -16.03
N LEU A 635 111.76 18.49 -17.15
CA LEU A 635 111.13 18.16 -18.44
C LEU A 635 110.56 16.74 -18.44
N GLU A 636 111.33 15.74 -17.98
CA GLU A 636 110.86 14.35 -17.79
C GLU A 636 109.66 14.27 -16.83
N HIS A 637 109.65 15.09 -15.77
CA HIS A 637 108.50 15.18 -14.86
C HIS A 637 107.26 15.78 -15.53
N THR A 638 107.42 16.82 -16.37
CA THR A 638 106.29 17.38 -17.13
C THR A 638 105.78 16.44 -18.22
N GLU A 639 106.64 15.66 -18.87
CA GLU A 639 106.21 14.63 -19.83
C GLU A 639 105.38 13.55 -19.13
N ALA A 640 105.81 13.05 -17.97
CA ALA A 640 105.03 12.08 -17.19
C ALA A 640 103.64 12.59 -16.77
N ILE A 641 103.53 13.87 -16.34
CA ILE A 641 102.24 14.50 -16.03
C ILE A 641 101.35 14.60 -17.27
N LEU A 642 101.94 14.87 -18.44
CA LEU A 642 101.20 15.02 -19.71
C LEU A 642 100.73 13.65 -20.25
N GLU A 643 101.52 12.58 -20.05
CA GLU A 643 101.09 11.20 -20.29
C GLU A 643 99.94 10.78 -19.37
N ASP A 644 99.98 11.12 -18.07
CA ASP A 644 98.88 10.87 -17.13
C ASP A 644 97.62 11.67 -17.50
N GLU A 645 97.72 12.95 -17.87
CA GLU A 645 96.59 13.71 -18.43
C GLU A 645 96.03 13.07 -19.70
N GLN A 646 96.89 12.56 -20.58
CA GLN A 646 96.47 11.92 -21.83
C GLN A 646 95.75 10.59 -21.55
N MET A 647 96.20 9.81 -20.57
CA MET A 647 95.52 8.59 -20.12
C MET A 647 94.15 8.92 -19.50
N GLN A 648 94.07 9.97 -18.69
CA GLN A 648 92.79 10.44 -18.13
C GLN A 648 91.82 10.91 -19.22
N ARG A 649 92.30 11.64 -20.23
CA ARG A 649 91.49 12.06 -21.39
C ARG A 649 90.98 10.87 -22.21
N GLN A 650 91.79 9.83 -22.41
CA GLN A 650 91.36 8.60 -23.07
C GLN A 650 90.30 7.85 -22.26
N LYS A 651 90.46 7.76 -20.93
CA LYS A 651 89.46 7.15 -20.03
C LYS A 651 88.13 7.89 -20.05
N LEU A 652 88.15 9.23 -19.96
CA LEU A 652 86.95 10.06 -20.00
C LEU A 652 86.23 9.99 -21.36
N MET A 653 86.98 9.81 -22.45
CA MET A 653 86.42 9.60 -23.79
C MET A 653 85.65 8.26 -23.89
N ALA A 654 86.21 7.19 -23.32
CA ALA A 654 85.54 5.89 -23.26
C ALA A 654 84.27 5.92 -22.38
N GLU A 655 84.33 6.60 -21.23
CA GLU A 655 83.16 6.79 -20.34
C GLU A 655 82.05 7.62 -21.02
N PHE A 656 82.41 8.61 -21.85
CA PHE A 656 81.45 9.35 -22.66
C PHE A 656 80.82 8.48 -23.77
N GLU A 657 81.61 7.65 -24.45
CA GLU A 657 81.12 6.74 -25.49
C GLU A 657 80.20 5.66 -24.90
N GLU A 658 80.50 5.12 -23.71
CA GLU A 658 79.61 4.21 -22.97
C GLU A 658 78.29 4.89 -22.59
N ALA A 659 78.34 6.11 -22.04
CA ALA A 659 77.14 6.89 -21.71
C ALA A 659 76.29 7.24 -22.95
N GLN A 660 76.92 7.51 -24.10
CA GLN A 660 76.22 7.76 -25.36
C GLN A 660 75.51 6.49 -25.87
N ASN A 661 76.16 5.32 -25.79
CA ASN A 661 75.55 4.05 -26.18
C ASN A 661 74.35 3.68 -25.29
N GLU A 662 74.43 3.91 -23.97
CA GLU A 662 73.32 3.63 -23.06
C GLU A 662 72.16 4.64 -23.25
N ALA A 663 72.45 5.90 -23.59
CA ALA A 663 71.42 6.87 -23.99
C ALA A 663 70.69 6.45 -25.28
N CYS A 664 71.40 5.92 -26.27
CA CYS A 664 70.79 5.36 -27.49
C CYS A 664 69.88 4.15 -27.18
N ARG A 665 70.30 3.25 -26.26
CA ARG A 665 69.45 2.13 -25.80
C ARG A 665 68.18 2.60 -25.12
N LEU A 666 68.27 3.57 -24.20
CA LEU A 666 67.11 4.14 -23.53
C LEU A 666 66.16 4.83 -24.52
N GLN A 667 66.69 5.46 -25.59
CA GLN A 667 65.86 6.00 -26.66
C GLN A 667 65.18 4.89 -27.48
N GLU A 668 65.88 3.80 -27.83
CA GLU A 668 65.23 2.64 -28.46
C GLU A 668 64.14 2.02 -27.58
N GLU A 669 64.34 1.95 -26.25
CA GLU A 669 63.32 1.43 -25.33
C GLU A 669 62.11 2.37 -25.22
N LEU A 670 62.32 3.70 -25.21
CA LEU A 670 61.23 4.67 -25.30
C LEU A 670 60.47 4.59 -26.63
N GLU A 671 61.15 4.31 -27.75
CA GLU A 671 60.50 4.09 -29.04
C GLU A 671 59.75 2.73 -29.10
N LYS A 672 60.28 1.67 -28.47
CA LYS A 672 59.56 0.39 -28.29
C LYS A 672 58.33 0.53 -27.38
N LEU A 673 58.40 1.38 -26.35
CA LEU A 673 57.26 1.71 -25.49
C LEU A 673 56.21 2.56 -26.22
N ARG A 674 56.62 3.52 -27.06
CA ARG A 674 55.71 4.31 -27.92
C ARG A 674 55.06 3.49 -29.04
N THR A 675 55.77 2.50 -29.59
CA THR A 675 55.24 1.61 -30.65
C THR A 675 54.52 0.37 -30.11
N SER A 676 54.45 0.21 -28.78
CA SER A 676 53.54 -0.71 -28.11
C SER A 676 52.08 -0.37 -28.50
N PRO A 677 51.20 -1.36 -28.75
CA PRO A 677 49.88 -1.13 -29.38
C PRO A 677 48.84 -0.38 -28.51
N LEU A 678 49.25 0.25 -27.42
CA LEU A 678 48.38 0.92 -26.45
C LEU A 678 47.54 2.05 -27.09
N GLU A 679 48.14 2.88 -27.95
CA GLU A 679 47.42 3.96 -28.67
C GLU A 679 46.24 3.41 -29.49
N SER A 680 46.35 2.18 -30.03
CA SER A 680 45.26 1.54 -30.78
C SER A 680 44.12 1.05 -29.88
N ALA A 681 44.40 0.68 -28.63
CA ALA A 681 43.39 0.31 -27.65
C ALA A 681 42.71 1.55 -27.04
N GLU A 682 43.48 2.60 -26.77
CA GLU A 682 42.97 3.89 -26.28
C GLU A 682 42.08 4.58 -27.32
N ALA A 683 42.48 4.62 -28.61
CA ALA A 683 41.64 5.15 -29.67
C ALA A 683 40.28 4.44 -29.78
N ASN A 684 40.27 3.10 -29.67
CA ASN A 684 39.05 2.29 -29.76
C ASN A 684 38.18 2.33 -28.49
N THR A 685 38.77 2.55 -27.31
CA THR A 685 37.97 2.77 -26.08
C THR A 685 37.41 4.19 -26.03
N VAL A 686 38.15 5.20 -26.49
CA VAL A 686 37.65 6.59 -26.62
C VAL A 686 36.48 6.71 -27.60
N THR A 687 36.48 5.97 -28.72
CA THR A 687 35.32 5.95 -29.63
C THR A 687 34.10 5.26 -29.01
N GLN A 688 34.29 4.12 -28.32
CA GLN A 688 33.20 3.45 -27.60
C GLN A 688 32.63 4.30 -26.45
N LEU A 689 33.48 5.05 -25.74
CA LEU A 689 33.04 5.99 -24.69
C LEU A 689 32.26 7.17 -25.27
N LYS A 690 32.70 7.72 -26.41
CA LYS A 690 31.92 8.74 -27.14
C LYS A 690 30.55 8.21 -27.57
N GLU A 691 30.48 7.02 -28.16
CA GLU A 691 29.21 6.39 -28.52
C GLU A 691 28.28 6.17 -27.32
N ARG A 692 28.81 5.75 -26.16
CA ARG A 692 28.02 5.60 -24.93
C ARG A 692 27.48 6.95 -24.46
N LEU A 693 28.34 7.97 -24.36
CA LEU A 693 27.95 9.33 -23.98
C LEU A 693 26.89 9.94 -24.92
N GLU A 694 26.95 9.64 -26.21
CA GLU A 694 25.99 10.13 -27.20
C GLU A 694 24.62 9.43 -27.08
N LYS A 695 24.62 8.11 -26.82
CA LYS A 695 23.42 7.33 -26.51
C LYS A 695 22.78 7.77 -25.18
N GLU A 696 23.60 8.03 -24.17
CA GLU A 696 23.19 8.52 -22.85
C GLU A 696 22.58 9.92 -22.94
N LYS A 697 23.25 10.88 -23.61
CA LYS A 697 22.67 12.22 -23.90
C LYS A 697 21.31 12.13 -24.59
N LYS A 698 21.16 11.19 -25.54
CA LYS A 698 19.87 10.97 -26.21
C LYS A 698 18.81 10.43 -25.24
N LEU A 699 19.14 9.43 -24.42
CA LEU A 699 18.24 8.92 -23.38
C LEU A 699 17.84 10.02 -22.37
N THR A 700 18.77 10.88 -21.94
CA THR A 700 18.48 12.02 -21.07
C THR A 700 17.57 13.06 -21.75
N SER A 701 17.76 13.33 -23.05
CA SER A 701 16.85 14.15 -23.86
C SER A 701 15.44 13.56 -23.93
N ASP A 702 15.33 12.26 -24.19
CA ASP A 702 14.05 11.58 -24.38
C ASP A 702 13.33 11.38 -23.04
N LEU A 703 14.05 11.16 -21.93
CA LEU A 703 13.54 11.24 -20.55
C LEU A 703 13.07 12.65 -20.20
N GLY A 704 13.83 13.70 -20.55
CA GLY A 704 13.42 15.10 -20.34
C GLY A 704 12.11 15.42 -21.08
N ARG A 705 11.95 14.92 -22.31
CA ARG A 705 10.72 15.04 -23.10
C ARG A 705 9.56 14.23 -22.55
N ALA A 706 9.83 13.07 -21.93
CA ALA A 706 8.82 12.29 -21.23
C ALA A 706 8.39 12.99 -19.93
N ALA A 707 9.32 13.57 -19.17
CA ALA A 707 9.07 14.30 -17.94
C ALA A 707 8.22 15.56 -18.17
N THR A 708 8.51 16.37 -19.19
CA THR A 708 7.66 17.54 -19.51
C THR A 708 6.26 17.11 -19.94
N LYS A 709 6.13 16.03 -20.73
CA LYS A 709 4.82 15.51 -21.15
C LYS A 709 4.01 14.93 -19.98
N LEU A 710 4.67 14.29 -19.01
CA LEU A 710 4.05 13.89 -17.74
C LEU A 710 3.62 15.12 -16.92
N GLN A 711 4.43 16.17 -16.87
CA GLN A 711 4.11 17.42 -16.16
C GLN A 711 2.93 18.16 -16.80
N GLU A 712 2.80 18.16 -18.13
CA GLU A 712 1.62 18.66 -18.85
C GLU A 712 0.35 17.86 -18.49
N LEU A 713 0.43 16.52 -18.48
CA LEU A 713 -0.70 15.66 -18.07
C LEU A 713 -1.07 15.83 -16.59
N LEU A 714 -0.09 16.04 -15.71
CA LEU A 714 -0.32 16.34 -14.29
C LEU A 714 -1.01 17.71 -14.13
N LYS A 715 -0.62 18.72 -14.92
CA LYS A 715 -1.29 20.02 -14.95
C LYS A 715 -2.73 19.91 -15.47
N MET A 716 -2.95 19.17 -16.56
CA MET A 716 -4.30 18.96 -17.11
C MET A 716 -5.22 18.23 -16.12
N THR A 717 -4.73 17.21 -15.43
CA THR A 717 -5.52 16.48 -14.42
C THR A 717 -5.77 17.32 -13.16
N GLN A 718 -4.82 18.15 -12.72
CA GLN A 718 -5.06 19.15 -11.68
C GLN A 718 -6.11 20.20 -12.10
N GLU A 719 -6.07 20.68 -13.35
CA GLU A 719 -7.08 21.60 -13.89
C GLU A 719 -8.47 20.96 -14.04
N GLN A 720 -8.56 19.64 -14.31
CA GLN A 720 -9.82 18.91 -14.29
C GLN A 720 -10.33 18.73 -12.86
N LEU A 721 -9.49 18.31 -11.91
CA LEU A 721 -9.85 18.15 -10.50
C LEU A 721 -10.27 19.48 -9.85
N ALA A 722 -9.71 20.61 -10.28
CA ALA A 722 -10.19 21.93 -9.86
C ALA A 722 -11.62 22.20 -10.37
N LYS A 723 -11.88 21.96 -11.65
CA LYS A 723 -13.23 22.12 -12.26
C LYS A 723 -14.25 21.20 -11.62
N GLU A 724 -13.88 19.96 -11.28
CA GLU A 724 -14.75 19.02 -10.57
C GLU A 724 -15.03 19.46 -9.12
N LYS A 725 -14.05 20.04 -8.42
CA LYS A 725 -14.29 20.64 -7.09
C LYS A 725 -15.22 21.85 -7.16
N ASP A 726 -15.12 22.65 -8.22
CA ASP A 726 -16.00 23.81 -8.42
C ASP A 726 -17.43 23.39 -8.84
N THR A 727 -17.61 22.34 -9.65
CA THR A 727 -18.95 21.79 -9.94
C THR A 727 -19.56 21.07 -8.74
N VAL A 728 -18.78 20.34 -7.94
CA VAL A 728 -19.24 19.76 -6.67
C VAL A 728 -19.68 20.85 -5.70
N LYS A 729 -18.91 21.94 -5.55
CA LYS A 729 -19.34 23.12 -4.77
C LYS A 729 -20.65 23.71 -5.29
N LEU A 730 -20.80 23.87 -6.62
CA LEU A 730 -22.02 24.42 -7.20
C LEU A 730 -23.25 23.53 -6.96
N LEU A 731 -23.07 22.21 -6.92
CA LEU A 731 -24.11 21.24 -6.58
C LEU A 731 -24.42 21.23 -5.07
N GLN A 732 -23.40 21.36 -4.21
CA GLN A 732 -23.55 21.56 -2.76
C GLN A 732 -24.38 22.81 -2.49
N GLU A 733 -23.99 23.94 -3.09
CA GLU A 733 -24.71 25.21 -3.03
C GLU A 733 -26.13 25.17 -3.62
N GLN A 734 -26.49 24.17 -4.42
CA GLN A 734 -27.85 23.95 -4.89
C GLN A 734 -28.66 23.09 -3.92
N LEU A 735 -28.03 22.07 -3.29
CA LEU A 735 -28.62 21.28 -2.22
C LEU A 735 -28.93 22.15 -0.99
N ASP A 736 -27.97 22.93 -0.51
CA ASP A 736 -28.14 23.82 0.65
C ASP A 736 -29.30 24.82 0.41
N LYS A 737 -29.43 25.36 -0.81
CA LYS A 737 -30.54 26.25 -1.22
C LYS A 737 -31.88 25.53 -1.37
N ILE A 738 -31.90 24.21 -1.54
CA ILE A 738 -33.13 23.39 -1.55
C ILE A 738 -33.55 23.08 -0.11
N GLU A 739 -32.62 22.79 0.80
CA GLU A 739 -32.92 22.65 2.24
C GLU A 739 -33.46 23.96 2.83
N ASP A 740 -32.76 25.09 2.65
CA ASP A 740 -33.25 26.41 3.08
C ASP A 740 -34.58 26.81 2.40
N GLY A 741 -34.82 26.35 1.17
CA GLY A 741 -36.10 26.54 0.48
C GLY A 741 -37.26 25.70 1.05
N SER A 742 -36.96 24.60 1.75
CA SER A 742 -37.94 23.68 2.33
C SER A 742 -38.31 24.00 3.78
N SER A 743 -37.37 24.57 4.56
CA SER A 743 -37.51 24.85 5.99
C SER A 743 -38.63 25.84 6.37
N SER A 744 -39.21 26.54 5.39
CA SER A 744 -40.12 27.67 5.59
C SER A 744 -41.62 27.35 5.41
N LYS A 745 -42.05 26.07 5.37
CA LYS A 745 -43.47 25.74 5.09
C LYS A 745 -44.20 24.68 5.92
N GLU A 746 -43.54 23.89 6.77
CA GLU A 746 -44.23 22.89 7.60
C GLU A 746 -44.04 23.18 9.09
N GLY A 747 -45.07 23.71 9.76
CA GLY A 747 -44.94 24.05 11.19
C GLY A 747 -46.03 24.90 11.84
N THR A 748 -47.33 24.62 11.66
CA THR A 748 -48.41 24.88 12.64
C THR A 748 -49.70 24.18 12.20
N SER A 749 -49.99 22.98 12.74
CA SER A 749 -51.34 22.38 12.72
C SER A 749 -51.46 21.16 13.66
N VAL A 750 -51.10 21.35 14.94
CA VAL A 750 -51.53 20.53 16.09
C VAL A 750 -51.90 21.49 17.21
#